data_AF-A0A7Y2HX00-F1
#
_entry.id   AF-A0A7Y2HX00-F1
#
_cell.length_a   1.000
_cell.length_b   1.000
_cell.length_c   1.000
_cell.angle_alpha   90.00
_cell.angle_beta   90.00
_cell.angle_gamma   90.00
#
_symmetry.space_group_name_H-M   'P 1'
#
loop_
_entity.id
_entity.type
_entity.pdbx_description
1 polymer ?
#
loop_
_entity_poly.entity_id
_entity_poly.type
_entity_poly.pdbx_seq_one_letter_code
_entity_poly.pdbx_strand_id
1 'polypeptide(L)'
;MSDKVRTFKMLASFAGVAAVLTALIVWPNKLQTGVADTPPETLELTGLVRDFRKSHADFAVTPSNGPGHYADTIAYGMDHRHRPVASGFGFRVDEQWRDSEGRPIAPHMAGVRGGPGGGDVQSLGLRVEGDIHLHKDAVVDAFSSSLGAYGLRGNHGGMAYASTNSTEKDAVKIHDKSIFRGSLDVGPGADIDEVTDIKGTVLGPIGSLALAYPMPDPDAPEDLQSYQEHVHLEGTVTLTGDMFPDDEVDEPAMHFGKLHIKEDSVITVEGDLTIVVDDELKFKKTQIVVLPDATLTIYALGKYCEFKEGTIFQTDGHSTTAVTIVALGTGDVKIEKDSHIYGTIIAPGRKLKIKDGHLYGGFVGGEADLEGKGAGVHVDTQNADQGPWNFAITVRDKIEIEDDSVVDSFDSNVGPYGGANVGENALLMTNAIKKDKVKIKDRSVVNGDVLVGPGASPLRVIKLEHDAVVNGTRGALFRPNSVPVVAPPILGLTDGDVELKGGEHTISGDLRCKKLKLEEKCVVYIAGHVTIRCDDKLEMKDRSRIELLPASSLTLHVKKEITLDDRCSINMNTGNPQLVSIRRSSLGKKGKIEIKKKSQICAWIQGAKCELKIEDESEFFGSFCGEKIKLKDDSQLHVDMAYLNACVEIDDTEGARGADDTGGITSADTFGQWYRDVLGVNQSAVHVITLTRGGDGVYEYLSDDFYPIDDRLLGNEGDPHNNHFTYTLGASFPYTECSGGFIEFEGGDGFWLFVDGQLVMDIGGAGSSTLQHLDLDRLGLAEGEHEVFLFFAQRRLGESVFRLRTNLQLSTDRFRPTVTLQYD
;
A
#
# COMPACT_ATOMS: atom_id res chain seq x y z
N MET A 1 -45.31 53.45 28.31
CA MET A 1 -45.57 52.99 29.70
C MET A 1 -44.25 52.43 30.21
N SER A 2 -43.39 53.25 30.82
CA SER A 2 -43.32 53.53 32.28
C SER A 2 -42.99 52.24 33.03
N ASP A 3 -41.90 52.04 33.77
CA ASP A 3 -40.89 52.90 34.41
C ASP A 3 -39.64 52.04 34.70
N LYS A 4 -38.40 52.50 34.50
CA LYS A 4 -37.50 53.16 35.49
C LYS A 4 -37.47 52.42 36.84
N VAL A 5 -36.33 52.02 37.42
CA VAL A 5 -35.29 52.82 38.12
C VAL A 5 -34.27 51.77 38.66
N ARG A 6 -33.00 51.75 38.22
CA ARG A 6 -31.80 52.38 38.84
C ARG A 6 -31.21 51.70 40.11
N THR A 7 -30.02 51.13 39.90
CA THR A 7 -28.76 51.32 40.68
C THR A 7 -28.57 50.62 42.04
N PHE A 8 -27.54 49.77 42.19
CA PHE A 8 -26.43 49.96 43.16
C PHE A 8 -25.23 49.00 42.94
N LYS A 9 -24.07 49.41 43.44
CA LYS A 9 -22.69 48.92 43.25
C LYS A 9 -22.26 47.81 44.23
N MET A 10 -21.15 47.15 43.86
CA MET A 10 -20.00 46.71 44.69
C MET A 10 -20.01 45.37 45.46
N LEU A 11 -19.10 44.50 45.00
CA LEU A 11 -18.00 43.78 45.70
C LEU A 11 -18.24 42.91 46.96
N ALA A 12 -17.71 41.68 46.84
CA ALA A 12 -17.16 40.76 47.87
C ALA A 12 -18.18 40.17 48.87
N SER A 13 -18.10 38.92 49.33
CA SER A 13 -17.18 37.78 49.18
C SER A 13 -17.84 36.58 49.91
N PHE A 14 -17.22 35.39 49.80
CA PHE A 14 -17.42 34.17 50.60
C PHE A 14 -18.61 33.23 50.31
N ALA A 15 -18.22 32.10 49.69
CA ALA A 15 -18.41 30.72 50.15
C ALA A 15 -19.80 30.24 50.58
N GLY A 16 -20.29 29.20 49.90
CA GLY A 16 -21.38 28.37 50.41
C GLY A 16 -22.05 27.54 49.33
N VAL A 17 -21.64 26.28 49.24
CA VAL A 17 -22.24 25.22 48.43
C VAL A 17 -23.72 25.02 48.80
N ALA A 18 -24.63 25.08 47.81
CA ALA A 18 -25.72 24.11 47.59
C ALA A 18 -26.69 24.57 46.49
N ALA A 19 -26.81 23.72 45.46
CA ALA A 19 -27.99 23.35 44.65
C ALA A 19 -29.04 24.41 44.24
N VAL A 20 -29.37 24.44 42.94
CA VAL A 20 -30.67 23.97 42.39
C VAL A 20 -30.65 24.01 40.85
N LEU A 21 -30.99 22.85 40.30
CA LEU A 21 -31.58 22.49 39.00
C LEU A 21 -31.66 23.53 37.87
N THR A 22 -31.16 23.10 36.71
CA THR A 22 -31.89 23.23 35.43
C THR A 22 -31.91 21.90 34.71
N ALA A 23 -33.13 21.46 34.38
CA ALA A 23 -33.45 20.20 33.74
C ALA A 23 -32.92 20.13 32.31
N LEU A 24 -32.27 19.02 31.98
CA LEU A 24 -32.01 18.57 30.61
C LEU A 24 -32.71 17.23 30.41
N ILE A 25 -33.42 17.16 29.29
CA ILE A 25 -34.22 16.03 28.81
C ILE A 25 -33.28 14.83 28.65
N VAL A 26 -33.56 13.76 29.42
CA VAL A 26 -32.83 12.49 29.37
C VAL A 26 -33.45 11.62 28.28
N TRP A 27 -32.71 11.37 27.21
CA TRP A 27 -32.83 10.13 26.45
C TRP A 27 -32.04 9.04 27.20
N PRO A 28 -32.61 7.84 27.44
CA PRO A 28 -31.95 6.84 28.27
C PRO A 28 -30.88 6.12 27.46
N ASN A 29 -29.65 6.64 27.47
CA ASN A 29 -28.49 5.76 27.31
C ASN A 29 -28.29 5.06 28.65
N LYS A 30 -28.85 3.84 28.77
CA LYS A 30 -28.27 2.83 29.65
C LYS A 30 -26.85 2.61 29.16
N LEU A 31 -25.88 3.29 29.78
CA LEU A 31 -24.53 2.75 29.91
C LEU A 31 -24.68 1.49 30.74
N GLN A 32 -24.90 0.38 30.04
CA GLN A 32 -24.72 -0.94 30.60
C GLN A 32 -23.23 -1.02 30.90
N THR A 33 -22.89 -0.99 32.18
CA THR A 33 -21.58 -1.45 32.65
C THR A 33 -21.50 -2.92 32.25
N GLY A 34 -20.95 -3.18 31.06
CA GLY A 34 -20.61 -4.53 30.63
C GLY A 34 -19.56 -5.06 31.59
N VAL A 35 -19.94 -6.06 32.37
CA VAL A 35 -19.00 -7.09 32.80
C VAL A 35 -18.28 -7.54 31.52
N ALA A 36 -16.95 -7.66 31.53
CA ALA A 36 -16.23 -8.28 30.41
C ALA A 36 -16.88 -9.65 30.16
N ASP A 37 -17.65 -9.77 29.08
CA ASP A 37 -18.33 -11.02 28.75
C ASP A 37 -17.23 -12.04 28.47
N THR A 38 -17.20 -13.11 29.27
CA THR A 38 -16.35 -14.26 29.00
C THR A 38 -16.69 -14.76 27.59
N PRO A 39 -15.70 -15.03 26.72
CA PRO A 39 -15.97 -15.58 25.39
C PRO A 39 -16.89 -16.81 25.48
N PRO A 40 -17.85 -16.98 24.56
CA PRO A 40 -18.81 -18.08 24.64
C PRO A 40 -18.11 -19.44 24.58
N GLU A 41 -18.67 -20.46 25.24
CA GLU A 41 -18.13 -21.84 25.19
C GLU A 41 -18.33 -22.49 23.80
N THR A 42 -19.27 -21.98 23.01
CA THR A 42 -19.59 -22.49 21.67
C THR A 42 -19.93 -21.37 20.71
N LEU A 43 -19.54 -21.50 19.44
CA LEU A 43 -19.96 -20.64 18.34
C LEU A 43 -20.83 -21.44 17.37
N GLU A 44 -22.06 -20.98 17.13
CA GLU A 44 -22.93 -21.54 16.09
C GLU A 44 -22.75 -20.75 14.79
N LEU A 45 -22.17 -21.39 13.78
CA LEU A 45 -21.96 -20.77 12.49
C LEU A 45 -22.96 -21.35 11.48
N THR A 46 -23.85 -20.47 10.99
CA THR A 46 -24.88 -20.83 10.02
C THR A 46 -24.33 -20.69 8.60
N GLY A 47 -24.26 -21.81 7.88
CA GLY A 47 -23.88 -21.85 6.48
C GLY A 47 -24.99 -22.43 5.58
N LEU A 48 -24.66 -22.56 4.30
CA LEU A 48 -25.55 -23.06 3.27
C LEU A 48 -24.88 -24.18 2.49
N VAL A 49 -25.51 -25.35 2.46
CA VAL A 49 -25.09 -26.48 1.63
C VAL A 49 -25.87 -26.46 0.33
N ARG A 50 -25.21 -26.74 -0.80
CA ARG A 50 -25.87 -26.95 -2.10
C ARG A 50 -25.49 -28.30 -2.67
N ASP A 51 -26.52 -29.08 -3.00
CA ASP A 51 -26.42 -30.43 -3.53
C ASP A 51 -26.40 -30.41 -5.06
N PHE A 52 -25.48 -31.16 -5.67
CA PHE A 52 -25.29 -31.26 -7.11
C PHE A 52 -25.48 -32.70 -7.57
N ARG A 53 -25.93 -32.85 -8.81
CA ARG A 53 -25.89 -34.15 -9.48
C ARG A 53 -24.43 -34.57 -9.71
N LYS A 54 -24.12 -35.85 -9.52
CA LYS A 54 -22.87 -36.52 -9.91
C LYS A 54 -22.51 -36.31 -11.38
N SER A 55 -23.49 -36.02 -12.22
CA SER A 55 -23.29 -35.72 -13.65
C SER A 55 -22.90 -34.26 -13.93
N HIS A 56 -22.82 -33.38 -12.93
CA HIS A 56 -22.39 -32.00 -13.11
C HIS A 56 -20.95 -31.97 -13.65
N ALA A 57 -20.67 -31.07 -14.60
CA ALA A 57 -19.41 -31.08 -15.37
C ALA A 57 -18.16 -31.02 -14.47
N ASP A 58 -18.17 -30.21 -13.42
CA ASP A 58 -17.01 -30.10 -12.52
C ASP A 58 -16.95 -31.17 -11.40
N PHE A 59 -18.05 -31.85 -11.11
CA PHE A 59 -18.12 -32.91 -10.09
C PHE A 59 -17.91 -34.30 -10.70
N ALA A 60 -18.15 -34.45 -12.00
CA ALA A 60 -17.94 -35.69 -12.74
C ALA A 60 -16.50 -35.87 -13.25
N VAL A 61 -15.64 -34.85 -13.10
CA VAL A 61 -14.32 -34.79 -13.75
C VAL A 61 -13.21 -34.83 -12.70
N THR A 62 -12.27 -35.74 -12.90
CA THR A 62 -11.00 -35.76 -12.18
C THR A 62 -10.03 -34.76 -12.85
N PRO A 63 -9.23 -34.00 -12.09
CA PRO A 63 -8.18 -33.15 -12.66
C PRO A 63 -7.27 -33.94 -13.61
N SER A 64 -6.78 -33.29 -14.67
CA SER A 64 -6.02 -33.95 -15.74
C SER A 64 -4.67 -34.49 -15.26
N ASN A 65 -4.08 -33.86 -14.24
CA ASN A 65 -2.86 -34.29 -13.55
C ASN A 65 -3.15 -35.19 -12.33
N GLY A 66 -4.37 -35.73 -12.25
CA GLY A 66 -4.82 -36.66 -11.22
C GLY A 66 -5.25 -35.99 -9.90
N PRO A 67 -5.66 -36.79 -8.92
CA PRO A 67 -5.94 -36.30 -7.57
C PRO A 67 -4.81 -35.50 -6.93
N GLY A 68 -5.15 -34.41 -6.23
CA GLY A 68 -4.17 -33.61 -5.49
C GLY A 68 -4.71 -32.26 -5.05
N HIS A 69 -3.84 -31.51 -4.37
CA HIS A 69 -4.00 -30.10 -4.05
C HIS A 69 -3.60 -29.26 -5.28
N TYR A 70 -4.47 -28.32 -5.65
CA TYR A 70 -4.27 -27.38 -6.75
C TYR A 70 -4.50 -25.96 -6.22
N ALA A 71 -3.61 -25.04 -6.61
CA ALA A 71 -3.71 -23.63 -6.26
C ALA A 71 -3.91 -22.76 -7.51
N ASP A 72 -4.31 -21.51 -7.29
CA ASP A 72 -4.64 -20.50 -8.29
C ASP A 72 -5.81 -20.92 -9.20
N THR A 73 -6.61 -21.90 -8.76
CA THR A 73 -7.80 -22.36 -9.50
C THR A 73 -8.94 -21.36 -9.45
N ILE A 74 -8.92 -20.51 -8.42
CA ILE A 74 -9.86 -19.42 -8.14
C ILE A 74 -9.08 -18.10 -8.16
N ALA A 75 -9.74 -17.02 -8.57
CA ALA A 75 -9.22 -15.67 -8.48
C ALA A 75 -8.95 -15.28 -7.02
N TYR A 76 -7.96 -14.42 -6.79
CA TYR A 76 -7.63 -13.97 -5.44
C TYR A 76 -8.67 -13.02 -4.84
N GLY A 77 -9.61 -12.52 -5.64
CA GLY A 77 -10.74 -11.72 -5.16
C GLY A 77 -12.06 -12.47 -5.29
N MET A 78 -13.02 -12.06 -4.46
CA MET A 78 -14.43 -12.41 -4.68
C MET A 78 -15.09 -11.49 -5.70
N ASP A 79 -16.20 -11.93 -6.27
CA ASP A 79 -17.12 -11.05 -6.99
C ASP A 79 -17.89 -10.12 -6.02
N HIS A 80 -18.59 -9.14 -6.57
CA HIS A 80 -19.38 -8.17 -5.80
C HIS A 80 -20.51 -8.79 -4.95
N ARG A 81 -20.82 -10.09 -5.12
CA ARG A 81 -21.80 -10.84 -4.32
C ARG A 81 -21.15 -11.75 -3.29
N HIS A 82 -19.87 -11.54 -3.00
CA HIS A 82 -19.07 -12.36 -2.09
C HIS A 82 -19.03 -13.84 -2.53
N ARG A 83 -18.78 -14.09 -3.82
CA ARG A 83 -18.57 -15.46 -4.35
C ARG A 83 -17.17 -15.60 -4.96
N PRO A 84 -16.53 -16.76 -4.83
CA PRO A 84 -15.28 -17.02 -5.54
C PRO A 84 -15.53 -17.02 -7.05
N VAL A 85 -14.50 -16.63 -7.82
CA VAL A 85 -14.53 -16.60 -9.29
C VAL A 85 -13.47 -17.56 -9.82
N ALA A 86 -13.81 -18.45 -10.76
CA ALA A 86 -12.81 -19.33 -11.35
C ALA A 86 -11.76 -18.51 -12.11
N SER A 87 -10.47 -18.80 -11.90
CA SER A 87 -9.40 -18.10 -12.60
C SER A 87 -9.26 -18.54 -14.07
N GLY A 88 -9.79 -19.73 -14.40
CA GLY A 88 -9.57 -20.37 -15.71
C GLY A 88 -8.13 -20.87 -15.91
N PHE A 89 -7.31 -20.80 -14.87
CA PHE A 89 -5.95 -21.31 -14.79
C PHE A 89 -5.80 -22.12 -13.47
N GLY A 90 -4.61 -22.64 -13.19
CA GLY A 90 -4.26 -23.26 -11.92
C GLY A 90 -3.04 -24.15 -12.08
N PHE A 91 -2.51 -24.63 -10.97
CA PHE A 91 -1.43 -25.62 -11.00
C PHE A 91 -1.54 -26.60 -9.85
N ARG A 92 -1.01 -27.81 -10.07
CA ARG A 92 -0.86 -28.81 -9.01
C ARG A 92 0.26 -28.40 -8.05
N VAL A 93 0.02 -28.47 -6.75
CA VAL A 93 1.06 -28.26 -5.73
C VAL A 93 1.83 -29.57 -5.52
N ASP A 94 3.13 -29.59 -5.85
CA ASP A 94 3.98 -30.76 -5.68
C ASP A 94 4.68 -30.76 -4.31
N GLU A 95 5.12 -29.59 -3.83
CA GLU A 95 5.62 -29.38 -2.47
C GLU A 95 4.92 -28.16 -1.84
N GLN A 96 4.50 -28.28 -0.59
CA GLN A 96 3.69 -27.27 0.09
C GLN A 96 4.55 -26.13 0.66
N TRP A 97 4.13 -24.88 0.44
CA TRP A 97 4.72 -23.70 1.05
C TRP A 97 4.45 -23.64 2.56
N ARG A 98 5.38 -23.06 3.31
CA ARG A 98 5.31 -23.00 4.78
C ARG A 98 5.70 -21.64 5.32
N ASP A 99 5.09 -21.23 6.42
CA ASP A 99 5.52 -20.03 7.15
C ASP A 99 6.83 -20.25 7.93
N SER A 100 7.33 -19.21 8.58
CA SER A 100 8.52 -19.23 9.45
C SER A 100 8.48 -20.26 10.59
N GLU A 101 7.29 -20.68 11.02
CA GLU A 101 7.09 -21.75 12.01
C GLU A 101 7.00 -23.14 11.36
N GLY A 102 7.11 -23.23 10.04
CA GLY A 102 7.01 -24.46 9.27
C GLY A 102 5.57 -24.94 9.03
N ARG A 103 4.56 -24.12 9.36
CA ARG A 103 3.14 -24.45 9.16
C ARG A 103 2.75 -24.24 7.69
N PRO A 104 1.96 -25.15 7.08
CA PRO A 104 1.51 -24.99 5.70
C PRO A 104 0.72 -23.69 5.47
N ILE A 105 1.01 -22.98 4.38
CA ILE A 105 0.31 -21.77 3.95
C ILE A 105 -0.09 -21.87 2.47
N ALA A 106 -1.05 -21.05 2.03
CA ALA A 106 -1.35 -20.96 0.61
C ALA A 106 -0.13 -20.48 -0.19
N PRO A 107 0.14 -21.00 -1.41
CA PRO A 107 1.33 -20.63 -2.17
C PRO A 107 1.49 -19.12 -2.39
N HIS A 108 0.39 -18.39 -2.61
CA HIS A 108 0.39 -16.95 -2.83
C HIS A 108 0.58 -16.12 -1.54
N MET A 109 0.59 -16.76 -0.37
CA MET A 109 0.81 -16.10 0.93
C MET A 109 2.27 -16.14 1.39
N ALA A 110 3.15 -16.85 0.68
CA ALA A 110 4.55 -17.04 1.08
C ALA A 110 5.40 -15.78 0.84
N GLY A 111 6.18 -15.38 1.86
CA GLY A 111 7.08 -14.23 1.80
C GLY A 111 6.34 -12.88 1.85
N VAL A 112 5.06 -12.88 2.24
CA VAL A 112 4.21 -11.71 2.19
C VAL A 112 3.87 -11.21 3.61
N ARG A 113 4.32 -9.99 3.95
CA ARG A 113 3.67 -9.15 4.96
C ARG A 113 2.71 -8.24 4.18
N GLY A 114 1.41 -8.53 4.25
CA GLY A 114 0.38 -7.92 3.40
C GLY A 114 0.11 -8.71 2.13
N GLY A 115 -0.59 -9.85 2.27
CA GLY A 115 -1.18 -10.62 1.16
C GLY A 115 -1.82 -9.69 0.12
N PRO A 116 -1.95 -10.09 -1.16
CA PRO A 116 -2.44 -9.21 -2.21
C PRO A 116 -3.82 -8.67 -1.83
N GLY A 117 -3.87 -7.43 -1.31
CA GLY A 117 -5.08 -6.75 -0.86
C GLY A 117 -5.28 -6.62 0.66
N GLY A 118 -4.36 -5.97 1.38
CA GLY A 118 -4.63 -5.58 2.78
C GLY A 118 -3.62 -4.56 3.29
N GLY A 119 -3.92 -3.28 3.10
CA GLY A 119 -3.10 -2.15 3.54
C GLY A 119 -2.24 -1.56 2.42
N ASP A 120 -2.80 -0.61 1.66
CA ASP A 120 -2.12 0.46 0.90
C ASP A 120 -0.62 0.29 0.55
N VAL A 121 -0.23 -0.83 -0.05
CA VAL A 121 0.93 -0.85 -0.96
C VAL A 121 0.37 -0.67 -2.36
N GLN A 122 -0.23 0.51 -2.54
CA GLN A 122 -0.69 0.99 -3.82
C GLN A 122 0.46 0.88 -4.80
N SER A 123 0.41 0.07 -5.85
CA SER A 123 1.24 0.31 -7.04
C SER A 123 0.76 1.55 -7.76
N LEU A 124 1.67 2.35 -8.32
CA LEU A 124 1.45 3.13 -9.54
C LEU A 124 1.13 2.11 -10.63
N GLY A 125 -0.03 1.47 -10.49
CA GLY A 125 -0.57 0.51 -11.42
C GLY A 125 -1.17 1.25 -12.61
N LEU A 126 -2.34 0.82 -13.06
CA LEU A 126 -3.10 1.54 -14.08
C LEU A 126 -4.16 2.42 -13.41
N ARG A 127 -3.83 3.68 -13.11
CA ARG A 127 -4.72 4.61 -12.40
C ARG A 127 -5.23 5.68 -13.34
N VAL A 128 -6.55 5.87 -13.40
CA VAL A 128 -7.16 6.83 -14.31
C VAL A 128 -8.28 7.66 -13.67
N GLU A 129 -8.53 8.85 -14.21
CA GLU A 129 -9.69 9.67 -13.84
C GLU A 129 -10.98 9.14 -14.45
N GLY A 130 -10.90 8.69 -15.70
CA GLY A 130 -12.01 8.30 -16.56
C GLY A 130 -11.92 6.82 -16.95
N ASP A 131 -12.05 6.53 -18.23
CA ASP A 131 -12.31 5.17 -18.70
C ASP A 131 -11.07 4.25 -18.74
N ILE A 132 -11.29 2.95 -18.49
CA ILE A 132 -10.34 1.86 -18.73
C ILE A 132 -10.96 0.88 -19.74
N HIS A 133 -10.50 0.89 -20.99
CA HIS A 133 -10.98 0.01 -22.04
C HIS A 133 -9.88 -0.94 -22.53
N LEU A 134 -10.09 -2.24 -22.30
CA LEU A 134 -9.28 -3.33 -22.84
C LEU A 134 -10.03 -3.94 -24.03
N HIS A 135 -9.55 -3.70 -25.24
CA HIS A 135 -10.08 -4.36 -26.43
C HIS A 135 -9.59 -5.80 -26.53
N LYS A 136 -10.19 -6.55 -27.45
CA LYS A 136 -9.91 -7.96 -27.72
C LYS A 136 -8.41 -8.27 -27.77
N ASP A 137 -8.02 -9.32 -27.07
CA ASP A 137 -6.65 -9.83 -26.94
C ASP A 137 -5.67 -8.89 -26.18
N ALA A 138 -6.16 -7.80 -25.56
CA ALA A 138 -5.35 -6.94 -24.69
C ALA A 138 -5.08 -7.60 -23.34
N VAL A 139 -3.92 -7.29 -22.74
CA VAL A 139 -3.49 -7.86 -21.46
C VAL A 139 -3.10 -6.74 -20.49
N VAL A 140 -3.65 -6.82 -19.28
CA VAL A 140 -3.11 -6.13 -18.11
C VAL A 140 -2.68 -7.18 -17.11
N ASP A 141 -1.44 -7.16 -16.69
CA ASP A 141 -0.93 -8.02 -15.63
C ASP A 141 0.23 -7.33 -14.92
N ALA A 142 0.89 -8.02 -13.99
CA ALA A 142 2.07 -7.51 -13.34
C ALA A 142 3.31 -8.37 -13.57
N PHE A 143 4.45 -7.76 -13.31
CA PHE A 143 5.75 -8.43 -13.19
C PHE A 143 6.60 -7.65 -12.19
N SER A 144 7.72 -8.20 -11.79
CA SER A 144 8.69 -7.46 -10.99
C SER A 144 9.96 -7.24 -11.79
N SER A 145 10.31 -5.98 -12.06
CA SER A 145 11.61 -5.68 -12.68
C SER A 145 12.79 -6.16 -11.81
N SER A 146 12.56 -6.38 -10.50
CA SER A 146 13.57 -6.96 -9.61
C SER A 146 14.00 -8.37 -9.97
N LEU A 147 13.08 -9.12 -10.55
CA LEU A 147 13.25 -10.51 -10.96
C LEU A 147 13.72 -10.60 -12.43
N GLY A 148 14.01 -9.44 -13.06
CA GLY A 148 14.51 -9.30 -14.42
C GLY A 148 13.43 -8.90 -15.42
N ALA A 149 13.64 -9.21 -16.70
CA ALA A 149 12.73 -8.84 -17.77
C ALA A 149 11.35 -9.50 -17.62
N TYR A 150 10.30 -8.76 -18.01
CA TYR A 150 8.99 -9.34 -18.27
C TYR A 150 9.11 -10.51 -19.25
N GLY A 151 8.53 -11.66 -18.90
CA GLY A 151 8.55 -12.88 -19.73
C GLY A 151 9.69 -13.86 -19.42
N LEU A 152 10.60 -13.52 -18.49
CA LEU A 152 11.46 -14.53 -17.86
C LEU A 152 10.58 -15.57 -17.14
N ARG A 153 11.09 -16.81 -16.99
CA ARG A 153 10.32 -17.93 -16.42
C ARG A 153 9.82 -17.55 -15.02
N GLY A 154 8.50 -17.40 -14.87
CA GLY A 154 7.85 -16.99 -13.61
C GLY A 154 7.76 -15.48 -13.37
N ASN A 155 8.37 -14.62 -14.19
CA ASN A 155 8.32 -13.16 -14.08
C ASN A 155 7.42 -12.52 -15.15
N HIS A 156 6.16 -12.95 -15.18
CA HIS A 156 5.08 -12.42 -16.00
C HIS A 156 3.76 -12.93 -15.45
N GLY A 157 2.64 -12.24 -15.72
CA GLY A 157 1.33 -12.71 -15.32
C GLY A 157 1.03 -12.58 -13.82
N GLY A 158 1.77 -11.75 -13.09
CA GLY A 158 1.47 -11.38 -11.70
C GLY A 158 0.21 -10.50 -11.59
N MET A 159 -0.15 -10.15 -10.36
CA MET A 159 -1.35 -9.35 -10.09
C MET A 159 -1.06 -7.86 -10.14
N ALA A 160 -1.68 -7.17 -11.09
CA ALA A 160 -1.69 -5.72 -11.21
C ALA A 160 -2.77 -5.09 -10.33
N TYR A 161 -2.60 -3.81 -10.05
CA TYR A 161 -3.68 -2.97 -9.55
C TYR A 161 -4.08 -1.98 -10.64
N ALA A 162 -5.38 -1.81 -10.85
CA ALA A 162 -5.91 -0.70 -11.63
C ALA A 162 -7.02 -0.01 -10.87
N SER A 163 -7.20 1.29 -11.12
CA SER A 163 -8.33 2.01 -10.59
C SER A 163 -8.80 3.10 -11.54
N THR A 164 -10.10 3.36 -11.49
CA THR A 164 -10.73 4.51 -12.13
C THR A 164 -11.48 5.34 -11.09
N ASN A 165 -11.40 6.66 -11.19
CA ASN A 165 -12.27 7.57 -10.43
C ASN A 165 -13.68 7.67 -11.02
N SER A 166 -13.92 7.08 -12.19
CA SER A 166 -15.18 7.18 -12.91
C SER A 166 -16.27 6.37 -12.24
N THR A 167 -17.44 6.98 -12.12
CA THR A 167 -18.69 6.34 -11.70
C THR A 167 -19.66 6.21 -12.89
N GLU A 168 -19.19 6.56 -14.10
CA GLU A 168 -20.02 6.59 -15.30
C GLU A 168 -20.27 5.19 -15.83
N LYS A 169 -21.41 5.03 -16.49
CA LYS A 169 -21.79 3.77 -17.12
C LYS A 169 -20.75 3.31 -18.14
N ASP A 170 -20.41 2.02 -18.07
CA ASP A 170 -19.42 1.36 -18.92
C ASP A 170 -18.02 2.04 -18.92
N ALA A 171 -17.63 2.73 -17.85
CA ALA A 171 -16.29 3.32 -17.74
C ALA A 171 -15.18 2.26 -17.79
N VAL A 172 -15.48 1.03 -17.32
CA VAL A 172 -14.59 -0.13 -17.49
C VAL A 172 -15.18 -1.06 -18.55
N LYS A 173 -14.42 -1.33 -19.61
CA LYS A 173 -14.77 -2.33 -20.63
C LYS A 173 -13.65 -3.31 -20.81
N ILE A 174 -13.93 -4.60 -20.62
CA ILE A 174 -12.96 -5.67 -20.87
C ILE A 174 -13.59 -6.59 -21.91
N HIS A 175 -13.11 -6.52 -23.15
CA HIS A 175 -13.68 -7.28 -24.27
C HIS A 175 -13.31 -8.77 -24.25
N ASP A 176 -13.92 -9.56 -25.16
CA ASP A 176 -13.68 -11.00 -25.26
C ASP A 176 -12.19 -11.32 -25.48
N LYS A 177 -11.68 -12.33 -24.77
CA LYS A 177 -10.28 -12.79 -24.80
C LYS A 177 -9.23 -11.82 -24.23
N SER A 178 -9.63 -10.65 -23.77
CA SER A 178 -8.75 -9.78 -22.99
C SER A 178 -8.55 -10.37 -21.60
N ILE A 179 -7.38 -10.16 -21.02
CA ILE A 179 -7.03 -10.68 -19.69
C ILE A 179 -6.57 -9.51 -18.82
N PHE A 180 -7.24 -9.31 -17.69
CA PHE A 180 -6.79 -8.45 -16.60
C PHE A 180 -6.41 -9.35 -15.42
N ARG A 181 -5.16 -9.32 -14.98
CA ARG A 181 -4.69 -10.09 -13.82
C ARG A 181 -4.48 -9.16 -12.64
N GLY A 182 -5.30 -9.30 -11.61
CA GLY A 182 -5.21 -8.52 -10.38
C GLY A 182 -6.47 -7.70 -10.07
N SER A 183 -6.37 -6.75 -9.15
CA SER A 183 -7.51 -6.00 -8.61
C SER A 183 -7.84 -4.77 -9.44
N LEU A 184 -9.13 -4.46 -9.54
CA LEU A 184 -9.65 -3.31 -10.27
C LEU A 184 -10.67 -2.55 -9.41
N ASP A 185 -10.41 -1.29 -9.09
CA ASP A 185 -11.39 -0.46 -8.38
C ASP A 185 -12.07 0.55 -9.30
N VAL A 186 -13.39 0.67 -9.18
CA VAL A 186 -14.19 1.70 -9.83
C VAL A 186 -14.43 2.90 -8.92
N GLY A 187 -14.98 3.99 -9.47
CA GLY A 187 -15.14 5.24 -8.75
C GLY A 187 -15.93 5.11 -7.44
N PRO A 188 -15.76 6.08 -6.52
CA PRO A 188 -16.34 5.96 -5.18
C PRO A 188 -17.86 5.91 -5.16
N GLY A 189 -18.40 4.89 -4.50
CA GLY A 189 -19.83 4.67 -4.38
C GLY A 189 -20.51 4.29 -5.70
N ALA A 190 -19.75 3.88 -6.71
CA ALA A 190 -20.31 3.46 -7.98
C ALA A 190 -21.02 2.11 -7.88
N ASP A 191 -22.06 1.93 -8.69
CA ASP A 191 -22.63 0.61 -8.95
C ASP A 191 -21.72 -0.16 -9.92
N ILE A 192 -21.06 -1.19 -9.42
CA ILE A 192 -20.08 -1.97 -10.18
C ILE A 192 -20.71 -2.60 -11.43
N ASP A 193 -21.97 -3.04 -11.37
CA ASP A 193 -22.66 -3.68 -12.50
C ASP A 193 -23.03 -2.66 -13.60
N GLU A 194 -23.22 -1.39 -13.24
CA GLU A 194 -23.47 -0.31 -14.22
C GLU A 194 -22.18 0.25 -14.82
N VAL A 195 -21.11 0.34 -14.01
CA VAL A 195 -19.82 0.91 -14.45
C VAL A 195 -19.00 -0.07 -15.28
N THR A 196 -19.21 -1.38 -15.13
CA THR A 196 -18.40 -2.40 -15.80
C THR A 196 -19.17 -3.17 -16.89
N ASP A 197 -18.53 -3.33 -18.07
CA ASP A 197 -18.94 -4.26 -19.13
C ASP A 197 -17.80 -5.28 -19.34
N ILE A 198 -17.85 -6.38 -18.59
CA ILE A 198 -16.80 -7.40 -18.56
C ILE A 198 -17.22 -8.62 -19.39
N LYS A 199 -16.57 -8.79 -20.55
CA LYS A 199 -16.67 -9.93 -21.46
C LYS A 199 -15.39 -10.76 -21.53
N GLY A 200 -14.27 -10.24 -21.03
CA GLY A 200 -12.99 -10.91 -20.90
C GLY A 200 -12.77 -11.52 -19.51
N THR A 201 -11.51 -11.84 -19.20
CA THR A 201 -11.13 -12.48 -17.93
C THR A 201 -10.53 -11.45 -16.97
N VAL A 202 -11.02 -11.41 -15.73
CA VAL A 202 -10.45 -10.60 -14.62
C VAL A 202 -10.05 -11.54 -13.49
N LEU A 203 -8.78 -11.54 -13.09
CA LEU A 203 -8.20 -12.47 -12.08
C LEU A 203 -7.91 -11.77 -10.74
N GLY A 204 -8.86 -10.98 -10.25
CA GLY A 204 -8.80 -10.32 -8.95
C GLY A 204 -10.12 -9.59 -8.66
N PRO A 205 -10.28 -9.00 -7.47
CA PRO A 205 -11.53 -8.37 -7.05
C PRO A 205 -11.82 -7.13 -7.91
N ILE A 206 -13.11 -6.90 -8.17
CA ILE A 206 -13.59 -5.62 -8.67
C ILE A 206 -14.28 -4.90 -7.51
N GLY A 207 -13.66 -3.82 -7.03
CA GLY A 207 -14.11 -3.05 -5.88
C GLY A 207 -14.61 -1.67 -6.26
N SER A 208 -15.08 -0.92 -5.26
CA SER A 208 -15.31 0.53 -5.38
C SER A 208 -14.35 1.25 -4.44
N LEU A 209 -13.73 2.31 -4.95
CA LEU A 209 -12.85 3.17 -4.17
C LEU A 209 -13.60 3.78 -2.99
N ALA A 210 -12.97 3.87 -1.81
CA ALA A 210 -13.56 4.61 -0.69
C ALA A 210 -13.63 6.12 -0.97
N LEU A 211 -12.62 6.65 -1.67
CA LEU A 211 -12.50 8.04 -2.11
C LEU A 211 -11.78 8.09 -3.46
N ALA A 212 -12.06 9.14 -4.24
CA ALA A 212 -11.45 9.29 -5.54
C ALA A 212 -9.94 9.49 -5.38
N TYR A 213 -9.16 8.80 -6.21
CA TYR A 213 -7.72 8.93 -6.20
C TYR A 213 -7.32 10.33 -6.70
N PRO A 214 -6.58 11.12 -5.91
CA PRO A 214 -6.12 12.43 -6.35
C PRO A 214 -5.09 12.24 -7.46
N MET A 215 -5.31 12.83 -8.64
CA MET A 215 -4.31 12.77 -9.70
C MET A 215 -3.08 13.62 -9.35
N PRO A 216 -1.87 13.15 -9.70
CA PRO A 216 -0.67 13.96 -9.61
C PRO A 216 -0.83 15.27 -10.37
N ASP A 217 -0.28 16.35 -9.84
CA ASP A 217 -0.17 17.64 -10.53
C ASP A 217 1.33 17.99 -10.64
N PRO A 218 2.07 17.33 -11.55
CA PRO A 218 3.51 17.52 -11.65
C PRO A 218 3.82 18.83 -12.38
N ASP A 219 4.60 19.71 -11.75
CA ASP A 219 5.08 20.92 -12.39
C ASP A 219 6.30 20.63 -13.29
N ALA A 220 6.27 21.15 -14.52
CA ALA A 220 7.44 21.15 -15.39
C ALA A 220 8.52 22.13 -14.88
N PRO A 221 9.81 21.86 -15.10
CA PRO A 221 10.87 22.83 -14.80
C PRO A 221 10.67 24.15 -15.59
N GLU A 222 10.54 25.29 -14.90
CA GLU A 222 10.24 26.59 -15.52
C GLU A 222 11.48 27.34 -16.07
N ASP A 223 12.69 26.97 -15.63
CA ASP A 223 13.93 27.75 -15.87
C ASP A 223 15.04 26.93 -16.56
N LEU A 224 14.83 26.48 -17.80
CA LEU A 224 15.84 25.73 -18.57
C LEU A 224 16.61 26.62 -19.57
N GLN A 225 17.94 26.60 -19.47
CA GLN A 225 18.81 27.53 -20.21
C GLN A 225 19.16 27.11 -21.66
N SER A 226 18.90 25.85 -22.05
CA SER A 226 19.35 25.24 -23.33
C SER A 226 18.23 25.03 -24.37
N TYR A 227 17.38 26.04 -24.57
CA TYR A 227 16.22 25.93 -25.47
C TYR A 227 16.61 25.81 -26.97
N GLN A 228 16.19 24.73 -27.63
CA GLN A 228 16.27 24.59 -29.09
C GLN A 228 14.87 24.44 -29.72
N GLU A 229 14.54 25.27 -30.70
CA GLU A 229 13.19 25.36 -31.28
C GLU A 229 12.72 24.05 -31.94
N HIS A 230 13.59 23.37 -32.70
CA HIS A 230 13.29 22.07 -33.30
C HIS A 230 14.57 21.25 -33.47
N VAL A 231 14.57 20.04 -32.88
CA VAL A 231 15.70 19.12 -32.93
C VAL A 231 15.30 17.83 -33.64
N HIS A 232 16.17 17.43 -34.56
CA HIS A 232 16.15 16.12 -35.21
C HIS A 232 17.41 15.36 -34.79
N LEU A 233 17.25 14.30 -33.98
CA LEU A 233 18.35 13.38 -33.71
C LEU A 233 18.29 12.21 -34.69
N GLU A 234 19.44 11.80 -35.20
CA GLU A 234 19.59 10.69 -36.13
C GLU A 234 20.88 9.89 -35.84
N GLY A 235 20.83 8.57 -36.03
CA GLY A 235 21.97 7.69 -35.84
C GLY A 235 22.20 7.31 -34.37
N THR A 236 23.44 7.00 -34.01
CA THR A 236 23.82 6.65 -32.63
C THR A 236 24.24 7.92 -31.88
N VAL A 237 23.46 8.32 -30.88
CA VAL A 237 23.66 9.54 -30.11
C VAL A 237 23.75 9.18 -28.63
N THR A 238 24.79 9.62 -27.94
CA THR A 238 24.85 9.54 -26.48
C THR A 238 24.41 10.88 -25.92
N LEU A 239 23.33 10.89 -25.14
CA LEU A 239 22.92 12.04 -24.36
C LEU A 239 23.55 11.93 -22.97
N THR A 240 24.46 12.86 -22.67
CA THR A 240 24.95 13.07 -21.30
C THR A 240 24.46 14.42 -20.81
N GLY A 241 24.33 14.56 -19.49
CA GLY A 241 23.98 15.84 -18.91
C GLY A 241 24.99 16.97 -19.20
N ASP A 242 26.21 16.61 -19.57
CA ASP A 242 27.34 17.52 -19.74
C ASP A 242 27.50 18.07 -21.18
N MET A 243 26.59 17.75 -22.10
CA MET A 243 26.73 18.13 -23.52
C MET A 243 26.65 19.63 -23.81
N PHE A 244 26.30 20.47 -22.82
CA PHE A 244 26.45 21.93 -22.86
C PHE A 244 27.10 22.41 -21.56
N PRO A 245 28.44 22.46 -21.49
CA PRO A 245 29.15 22.82 -20.27
C PRO A 245 29.09 24.34 -20.08
N ASP A 246 28.32 24.79 -19.09
CA ASP A 246 28.60 26.07 -18.44
C ASP A 246 28.56 25.83 -16.92
N ASP A 247 29.59 26.34 -16.24
CA ASP A 247 30.02 25.97 -14.88
C ASP A 247 29.07 26.42 -13.74
N GLU A 248 27.80 26.77 -14.01
CA GLU A 248 26.88 27.38 -13.03
C GLU A 248 25.49 26.73 -12.87
N VAL A 249 25.19 25.57 -13.47
CA VAL A 249 23.84 24.94 -13.37
C VAL A 249 23.86 23.64 -12.57
N ASP A 250 22.99 23.55 -11.56
CA ASP A 250 22.92 22.45 -10.57
C ASP A 250 22.29 21.14 -11.12
N GLU A 251 21.63 21.14 -12.28
CA GLU A 251 21.05 19.93 -12.93
C GLU A 251 21.11 20.01 -14.46
N PRO A 252 21.52 18.93 -15.16
CA PRO A 252 21.58 18.93 -16.62
C PRO A 252 20.19 18.67 -17.22
N ALA A 253 19.55 19.73 -17.68
CA ALA A 253 18.24 19.65 -18.31
C ALA A 253 18.26 20.24 -19.73
N MET A 254 17.66 19.50 -20.67
CA MET A 254 17.56 19.86 -22.09
C MET A 254 16.14 20.34 -22.38
N HIS A 255 15.99 21.43 -23.14
CA HIS A 255 14.68 22.00 -23.46
C HIS A 255 14.51 22.15 -24.97
N PHE A 256 13.43 21.60 -25.51
CA PHE A 256 13.13 21.59 -26.94
C PHE A 256 11.74 22.17 -27.21
N GLY A 257 11.60 22.96 -28.27
CA GLY A 257 10.28 23.26 -28.83
C GLY A 257 9.64 22.00 -29.44
N LYS A 258 10.42 21.28 -30.26
CA LYS A 258 10.06 19.98 -30.84
C LYS A 258 11.25 19.03 -30.79
N LEU A 259 11.01 17.79 -30.38
CA LEU A 259 11.99 16.72 -30.38
C LEU A 259 11.50 15.55 -31.24
N HIS A 260 12.12 15.37 -32.40
CA HIS A 260 11.83 14.28 -33.32
C HIS A 260 13.05 13.37 -33.44
N ILE A 261 12.90 12.10 -33.11
CA ILE A 261 13.96 11.11 -33.34
C ILE A 261 13.68 10.36 -34.63
N LYS A 262 14.64 10.34 -35.55
CA LYS A 262 14.50 9.66 -36.84
C LYS A 262 14.60 8.14 -36.69
N GLU A 263 14.09 7.46 -37.71
CA GLU A 263 14.13 6.01 -37.85
C GLU A 263 15.55 5.44 -37.70
N ASP A 264 15.64 4.25 -37.10
CA ASP A 264 16.87 3.48 -36.92
C ASP A 264 17.94 4.18 -36.06
N SER A 265 17.51 5.11 -35.20
CA SER A 265 18.40 5.80 -34.25
C SER A 265 18.54 5.02 -32.94
N VAL A 266 19.72 5.09 -32.33
CA VAL A 266 20.01 4.55 -31.01
C VAL A 266 20.44 5.70 -30.11
N ILE A 267 19.68 5.95 -29.05
CA ILE A 267 19.97 6.99 -28.07
C ILE A 267 20.43 6.33 -26.78
N THR A 268 21.66 6.58 -26.37
CA THR A 268 22.17 6.13 -25.07
C THR A 268 22.07 7.27 -24.07
N VAL A 269 21.46 7.06 -22.91
CA VAL A 269 21.39 8.04 -21.82
C VAL A 269 22.37 7.66 -20.72
N GLU A 270 23.27 8.59 -20.37
CA GLU A 270 24.22 8.43 -19.27
C GLU A 270 23.96 9.50 -18.19
N GLY A 271 23.89 9.06 -16.92
CA GLY A 271 23.58 9.93 -15.78
C GLY A 271 22.10 10.31 -15.70
N ASP A 272 21.78 11.21 -14.77
CA ASP A 272 20.42 11.71 -14.58
C ASP A 272 20.15 12.81 -15.62
N LEU A 273 19.15 12.61 -16.48
CA LEU A 273 18.80 13.51 -17.56
C LEU A 273 17.33 13.91 -17.48
N THR A 274 17.08 15.23 -17.51
CA THR A 274 15.74 15.77 -17.70
C THR A 274 15.60 16.39 -19.09
N ILE A 275 14.55 16.05 -19.82
CA ILE A 275 14.19 16.61 -21.11
C ILE A 275 12.83 17.28 -20.99
N VAL A 276 12.70 18.52 -21.47
CA VAL A 276 11.41 19.22 -21.58
C VAL A 276 11.11 19.50 -23.04
N VAL A 277 9.88 19.23 -23.48
CA VAL A 277 9.43 19.38 -24.87
C VAL A 277 8.11 20.14 -24.93
N ASP A 278 8.10 21.31 -25.56
CA ASP A 278 6.96 22.23 -25.51
C ASP A 278 5.81 21.89 -26.47
N ASP A 279 6.07 21.25 -27.62
CA ASP A 279 5.05 20.99 -28.66
C ASP A 279 5.00 19.52 -29.12
N GLU A 280 6.05 19.02 -29.78
CA GLU A 280 6.02 17.69 -30.40
C GLU A 280 7.14 16.79 -29.89
N LEU A 281 6.77 15.71 -29.19
CA LEU A 281 7.64 14.59 -28.85
C LEU A 281 7.27 13.37 -29.71
N LYS A 282 8.17 13.00 -30.64
CA LYS A 282 7.92 11.90 -31.58
C LYS A 282 9.13 11.00 -31.73
N PHE A 283 8.91 9.71 -31.48
CA PHE A 283 9.87 8.65 -31.72
C PHE A 283 9.34 7.70 -32.78
N LYS A 284 10.23 7.26 -33.66
CA LYS A 284 9.90 6.33 -34.72
C LYS A 284 11.04 5.34 -34.92
N LYS A 285 10.77 4.04 -34.72
CA LYS A 285 11.75 2.97 -34.91
C LYS A 285 13.10 3.29 -34.24
N THR A 286 13.02 3.65 -32.98
CA THR A 286 14.16 4.16 -32.19
C THR A 286 14.42 3.24 -31.02
N GLN A 287 15.68 2.98 -30.69
CA GLN A 287 16.07 2.37 -29.43
C GLN A 287 16.62 3.44 -28.48
N ILE A 288 16.03 3.58 -27.29
CA ILE A 288 16.59 4.39 -26.21
C ILE A 288 17.12 3.42 -25.15
N VAL A 289 18.40 3.55 -24.82
CA VAL A 289 19.09 2.72 -23.83
C VAL A 289 19.48 3.61 -22.66
N VAL A 290 18.80 3.42 -21.53
CA VAL A 290 19.18 4.06 -20.26
C VAL A 290 20.10 3.10 -19.52
N LEU A 291 21.34 3.55 -19.26
CA LEU A 291 22.35 2.74 -18.57
C LEU A 291 21.97 2.46 -17.11
N PRO A 292 22.56 1.43 -16.44
CA PRO A 292 22.15 0.98 -15.11
C PRO A 292 22.09 2.05 -14.01
N ASP A 293 22.92 3.10 -14.11
CA ASP A 293 23.04 4.19 -13.15
C ASP A 293 22.45 5.52 -13.67
N ALA A 294 21.73 5.48 -14.80
CA ALA A 294 21.15 6.64 -15.46
C ALA A 294 19.64 6.73 -15.19
N THR A 295 19.12 7.96 -15.17
CA THR A 295 17.67 8.20 -15.15
C THR A 295 17.29 9.13 -16.30
N LEU A 296 16.10 8.93 -16.84
CA LEU A 296 15.55 9.75 -17.90
C LEU A 296 14.15 10.24 -17.49
N THR A 297 14.01 11.54 -17.29
CA THR A 297 12.71 12.18 -17.10
C THR A 297 12.38 13.04 -18.31
N ILE A 298 11.22 12.83 -18.93
CA ILE A 298 10.77 13.62 -20.09
C ILE A 298 9.46 14.33 -19.75
N TYR A 299 9.45 15.66 -19.77
CA TYR A 299 8.24 16.48 -19.70
C TYR A 299 7.76 16.80 -21.12
N ALA A 300 6.61 16.24 -21.52
CA ALA A 300 5.93 16.57 -22.77
C ALA A 300 4.79 17.55 -22.49
N LEU A 301 5.04 18.85 -22.72
CA LEU A 301 4.09 19.94 -22.47
C LEU A 301 3.18 20.22 -23.67
N GLY A 302 3.45 19.56 -24.78
CA GLY A 302 2.87 19.87 -26.08
C GLY A 302 1.70 19.01 -26.53
N LYS A 303 1.36 19.14 -27.81
CA LYS A 303 0.18 18.49 -28.39
C LYS A 303 0.40 17.02 -28.77
N TYR A 304 1.65 16.56 -28.86
CA TYR A 304 1.93 15.20 -29.34
C TYR A 304 3.00 14.52 -28.50
N CYS A 305 2.67 13.34 -27.95
CA CYS A 305 3.60 12.39 -27.34
C CYS A 305 3.40 11.01 -27.98
N GLU A 306 4.21 10.69 -28.99
CA GLU A 306 3.99 9.50 -29.84
C GLU A 306 5.24 8.61 -29.95
N PHE A 307 5.06 7.31 -29.70
CA PHE A 307 6.07 6.26 -29.85
C PHE A 307 5.57 5.25 -30.90
N LYS A 308 6.30 5.08 -32.00
CA LYS A 308 5.79 4.36 -33.18
C LYS A 308 6.82 3.43 -33.80
N GLU A 309 6.31 2.37 -34.43
CA GLU A 309 7.04 1.52 -35.39
C GLU A 309 8.28 0.85 -34.78
N GLY A 310 8.09 0.11 -33.68
CA GLY A 310 9.18 -0.59 -33.00
C GLY A 310 10.06 0.32 -32.16
N THR A 311 9.52 1.42 -31.62
CA THR A 311 10.27 2.23 -30.66
C THR A 311 10.39 1.47 -29.34
N ILE A 312 11.61 1.33 -28.85
CA ILE A 312 11.91 0.62 -27.60
C ILE A 312 12.61 1.59 -26.65
N PHE A 313 12.02 1.81 -25.48
CA PHE A 313 12.73 2.36 -24.33
C PHE A 313 13.19 1.20 -23.48
N GLN A 314 14.49 0.94 -23.49
CA GLN A 314 15.11 -0.15 -22.75
C GLN A 314 16.01 0.43 -21.67
N THR A 315 15.92 -0.14 -20.48
CA THR A 315 16.81 0.14 -19.37
C THR A 315 17.69 -1.09 -19.19
N ASP A 316 19.01 -0.93 -19.07
CA ASP A 316 19.86 -2.08 -18.74
C ASP A 316 19.42 -2.64 -17.37
N GLY A 317 19.07 -3.93 -17.32
CA GLY A 317 18.51 -4.57 -16.12
C GLY A 317 16.98 -4.47 -15.99
N HIS A 318 16.27 -3.91 -16.97
CA HIS A 318 14.79 -3.87 -17.04
C HIS A 318 14.08 -3.08 -15.93
N SER A 319 14.78 -2.19 -15.22
CA SER A 319 14.19 -1.30 -14.22
C SER A 319 13.21 -0.30 -14.84
N THR A 320 11.92 -0.40 -14.50
CA THR A 320 10.91 0.55 -14.99
C THR A 320 10.90 1.89 -14.24
N THR A 321 11.73 2.03 -13.20
CA THR A 321 11.86 3.27 -12.41
C THR A 321 12.87 4.26 -13.00
N ALA A 322 13.72 3.81 -13.94
CA ALA A 322 14.75 4.65 -14.54
C ALA A 322 14.21 5.60 -15.62
N VAL A 323 12.99 5.38 -16.11
CA VAL A 323 12.35 6.21 -17.14
C VAL A 323 11.02 6.74 -16.61
N THR A 324 10.87 8.06 -16.60
CA THR A 324 9.60 8.74 -16.29
C THR A 324 9.20 9.66 -17.45
N ILE A 325 7.98 9.53 -17.93
CA ILE A 325 7.40 10.43 -18.95
C ILE A 325 6.23 11.17 -18.32
N VAL A 326 6.34 12.50 -18.24
CA VAL A 326 5.33 13.39 -17.68
C VAL A 326 4.67 14.15 -18.83
N ALA A 327 3.44 13.78 -19.20
CA ALA A 327 2.69 14.42 -20.28
C ALA A 327 1.65 15.41 -19.72
N LEU A 328 1.99 16.70 -19.79
CA LEU A 328 1.17 17.80 -19.24
C LEU A 328 0.46 18.61 -20.32
N GLY A 329 0.77 18.34 -21.59
CA GLY A 329 0.22 19.07 -22.71
C GLY A 329 -1.22 18.70 -23.05
N THR A 330 -1.67 19.13 -24.22
CA THR A 330 -3.06 18.89 -24.67
C THR A 330 -3.27 17.55 -25.38
N GLY A 331 -2.17 16.85 -25.71
CA GLY A 331 -2.20 15.59 -26.46
C GLY A 331 -2.29 14.34 -25.60
N ASP A 332 -2.84 13.28 -26.19
CA ASP A 332 -2.78 11.92 -25.66
C ASP A 332 -1.37 11.31 -25.82
N VAL A 333 -1.03 10.35 -24.96
CA VAL A 333 0.19 9.54 -25.06
C VAL A 333 -0.12 8.31 -25.90
N LYS A 334 0.63 8.10 -26.99
CA LYS A 334 0.39 6.99 -27.93
C LYS A 334 1.58 6.04 -28.03
N ILE A 335 1.34 4.75 -27.79
CA ILE A 335 2.30 3.66 -28.00
C ILE A 335 1.75 2.77 -29.12
N GLU A 336 2.35 2.81 -30.30
CA GLU A 336 1.79 2.14 -31.48
C GLU A 336 2.81 1.26 -32.21
N LYS A 337 2.30 0.22 -32.89
CA LYS A 337 3.03 -0.61 -33.86
C LYS A 337 4.31 -1.24 -33.28
N ASP A 338 4.13 -2.18 -32.37
CA ASP A 338 5.16 -3.00 -31.71
C ASP A 338 6.18 -2.17 -30.92
N SER A 339 5.73 -1.03 -30.36
CA SER A 339 6.58 -0.19 -29.51
C SER A 339 6.48 -0.65 -28.05
N HIS A 340 7.62 -0.70 -27.36
CA HIS A 340 7.76 -1.20 -25.99
C HIS A 340 8.40 -0.13 -25.11
N ILE A 341 7.67 0.33 -24.10
CA ILE A 341 8.16 1.35 -23.17
C ILE A 341 8.38 0.73 -21.79
N TYR A 342 9.61 0.68 -21.31
CA TYR A 342 9.92 0.34 -19.92
C TYR A 342 10.04 1.64 -19.12
N GLY A 343 9.05 1.97 -18.31
CA GLY A 343 8.97 3.26 -17.62
C GLY A 343 7.62 3.56 -16.97
N THR A 344 7.57 4.65 -16.19
CA THR A 344 6.33 5.20 -15.65
C THR A 344 5.84 6.38 -16.49
N ILE A 345 4.54 6.42 -16.79
CA ILE A 345 3.90 7.51 -17.52
C ILE A 345 2.90 8.23 -16.59
N ILE A 346 3.07 9.54 -16.44
CA ILE A 346 2.19 10.42 -15.65
C ILE A 346 1.57 11.42 -16.62
N ALA A 347 0.25 11.31 -16.86
CA ALA A 347 -0.47 12.12 -17.84
C ALA A 347 -1.86 12.55 -17.33
N PRO A 348 -1.94 13.41 -16.29
CA PRO A 348 -3.20 13.85 -15.69
C PRO A 348 -4.16 14.45 -16.73
N GLY A 349 -5.42 13.99 -16.73
CA GLY A 349 -6.41 14.39 -17.72
C GLY A 349 -6.13 14.01 -19.17
N ARG A 350 -5.11 13.17 -19.45
CA ARG A 350 -4.77 12.70 -20.81
C ARG A 350 -4.98 11.20 -20.97
N LYS A 351 -5.30 10.76 -22.19
CA LYS A 351 -5.46 9.34 -22.49
C LYS A 351 -4.11 8.69 -22.79
N LEU A 352 -3.87 7.49 -22.23
CA LEU A 352 -2.91 6.53 -22.77
C LEU A 352 -3.61 5.67 -23.81
N LYS A 353 -3.14 5.77 -25.06
CA LYS A 353 -3.62 4.94 -26.16
C LYS A 353 -2.52 3.97 -26.61
N ILE A 354 -2.76 2.68 -26.42
CA ILE A 354 -1.87 1.63 -26.91
C ILE A 354 -2.50 0.96 -28.11
N LYS A 355 -1.77 0.86 -29.22
CA LYS A 355 -2.19 0.12 -30.42
C LYS A 355 -1.12 -0.86 -30.88
N ASP A 356 -1.34 -2.15 -30.63
CA ASP A 356 -0.36 -3.22 -30.90
C ASP A 356 1.00 -2.91 -30.23
N GLY A 357 1.05 -2.52 -28.96
CA GLY A 357 2.30 -2.16 -28.26
C GLY A 357 2.23 -2.44 -26.76
N HIS A 358 3.30 -2.16 -26.02
CA HIS A 358 3.38 -2.50 -24.60
C HIS A 358 3.97 -1.38 -23.73
N LEU A 359 3.37 -1.18 -22.56
CA LEU A 359 3.95 -0.45 -21.45
C LEU A 359 4.37 -1.44 -20.36
N TYR A 360 5.62 -1.39 -19.91
CA TYR A 360 6.14 -2.13 -18.78
C TYR A 360 6.47 -1.10 -17.69
N GLY A 361 5.66 -1.01 -16.64
CA GLY A 361 5.85 -0.01 -15.60
C GLY A 361 4.53 0.44 -14.98
N GLY A 362 4.20 1.72 -15.05
CA GLY A 362 3.02 2.29 -14.40
C GLY A 362 2.39 3.41 -15.23
N PHE A 363 1.08 3.61 -15.08
CA PHE A 363 0.36 4.72 -15.71
C PHE A 363 -0.57 5.41 -14.74
N VAL A 364 -0.44 6.73 -14.64
CA VAL A 364 -1.39 7.58 -13.92
C VAL A 364 -1.87 8.67 -14.85
N GLY A 365 -3.15 8.74 -15.16
CA GLY A 365 -3.63 9.74 -16.11
C GLY A 365 -5.14 9.90 -16.24
N GLY A 366 -5.58 10.45 -17.37
CA GLY A 366 -6.99 10.69 -17.65
C GLY A 366 -7.75 9.41 -17.97
N GLU A 367 -7.32 8.66 -18.99
CA GLU A 367 -8.02 7.44 -19.47
C GLU A 367 -7.01 6.43 -20.01
N ALA A 368 -7.39 5.16 -20.13
CA ALA A 368 -6.58 4.10 -20.73
C ALA A 368 -7.37 3.31 -21.79
N ASP A 369 -6.80 3.21 -23.00
CA ASP A 369 -7.41 2.55 -24.16
C ASP A 369 -6.38 1.63 -24.83
N LEU A 370 -6.57 0.31 -24.69
CA LEU A 370 -5.64 -0.73 -25.16
C LEU A 370 -6.26 -1.50 -26.33
N GLU A 371 -5.80 -1.23 -27.55
CA GLU A 371 -6.31 -1.78 -28.82
C GLU A 371 -5.28 -2.65 -29.54
N GLY A 372 -5.72 -3.75 -30.15
CA GLY A 372 -4.88 -4.52 -31.08
C GLY A 372 -4.24 -5.75 -30.45
N LYS A 373 -3.62 -6.57 -31.31
CA LYS A 373 -3.21 -7.93 -30.97
C LYS A 373 -1.96 -7.89 -30.12
N GLY A 374 -2.13 -8.14 -28.82
CA GLY A 374 -1.05 -8.12 -27.84
C GLY A 374 -0.83 -6.75 -27.20
N ALA A 375 -1.76 -5.78 -27.32
CA ALA A 375 -1.64 -4.54 -26.56
C ALA A 375 -1.57 -4.83 -25.04
N GLY A 376 -0.53 -4.33 -24.38
CA GLY A 376 -0.23 -4.70 -23.00
C GLY A 376 0.10 -3.54 -22.07
N VAL A 377 -0.43 -3.56 -20.85
CA VAL A 377 0.15 -2.82 -19.72
C VAL A 377 0.58 -3.84 -18.68
N HIS A 378 1.88 -3.90 -18.44
CA HIS A 378 2.51 -4.82 -17.51
C HIS A 378 2.96 -4.00 -16.31
N VAL A 379 2.15 -4.00 -15.26
CA VAL A 379 2.40 -3.23 -14.04
C VAL A 379 3.64 -3.78 -13.36
N ASP A 380 4.64 -2.94 -13.17
CA ASP A 380 5.77 -3.35 -12.35
C ASP A 380 5.34 -3.30 -10.88
N THR A 381 5.41 -4.41 -10.16
CA THR A 381 5.13 -4.45 -8.71
C THR A 381 6.15 -3.61 -7.94
N GLN A 382 7.31 -3.33 -8.54
CA GLN A 382 8.26 -2.36 -8.02
C GLN A 382 7.83 -0.90 -8.23
N ASN A 383 6.78 -0.63 -9.00
CA ASN A 383 6.19 0.70 -9.12
C ASN A 383 5.11 0.96 -8.07
N ALA A 384 5.04 0.20 -6.97
CA ALA A 384 4.46 0.63 -5.70
C ALA A 384 4.58 2.18 -5.49
N ASP A 385 3.46 2.91 -5.49
CA ASP A 385 3.19 4.03 -4.58
C ASP A 385 3.45 3.52 -3.16
N GLN A 386 4.73 3.35 -2.86
CA GLN A 386 5.23 3.25 -1.50
C GLN A 386 4.97 4.63 -0.94
N GLY A 387 3.80 4.79 -0.31
CA GLY A 387 3.63 5.77 0.73
C GLY A 387 4.90 5.73 1.61
N PRO A 388 5.47 6.88 1.97
CA PRO A 388 6.78 6.91 2.58
C PRO A 388 6.77 6.29 3.98
N TRP A 389 7.36 5.09 4.10
CA TRP A 389 8.32 4.74 5.15
C TRP A 389 7.89 4.96 6.62
N ASN A 390 7.16 4.02 7.22
CA ASN A 390 6.86 4.06 8.67
C ASN A 390 8.01 3.58 9.59
N PHE A 391 9.22 3.32 9.07
CA PHE A 391 10.18 2.45 9.78
C PHE A 391 11.66 2.85 9.71
N ALA A 392 11.98 3.97 9.06
CA ALA A 392 13.38 4.25 8.71
C ALA A 392 13.66 5.73 8.57
N ILE A 393 14.95 6.06 8.63
CA ILE A 393 15.48 7.33 8.17
C ILE A 393 15.78 7.20 6.69
N THR A 394 14.95 7.83 5.87
CA THR A 394 15.02 7.76 4.42
C THR A 394 15.38 9.11 3.85
N VAL A 395 16.53 9.22 3.21
CA VAL A 395 16.98 10.48 2.60
C VAL A 395 17.34 10.31 1.13
N ARG A 396 17.19 11.36 0.34
CA ARG A 396 17.56 11.31 -1.09
C ARG A 396 19.07 11.40 -1.31
N ASP A 397 19.75 12.25 -0.57
CA ASP A 397 21.14 12.60 -0.84
C ASP A 397 22.11 12.12 0.25
N LYS A 398 22.10 12.74 1.43
CA LYS A 398 23.28 12.66 2.30
C LYS A 398 22.96 12.27 3.74
N ILE A 399 23.78 11.41 4.30
CA ILE A 399 23.80 11.07 5.73
C ILE A 399 25.17 11.51 6.28
N GLU A 400 25.17 12.40 7.27
CA GLU A 400 26.39 12.83 7.98
C GLU A 400 26.22 12.64 9.48
N ILE A 401 27.13 11.91 10.11
CA ILE A 401 27.14 11.66 11.56
C ILE A 401 28.57 11.93 12.05
N GLU A 402 28.73 12.91 12.92
CA GLU A 402 30.04 13.37 13.45
C GLU A 402 29.96 13.68 14.95
N ASP A 403 31.11 13.95 15.56
CA ASP A 403 31.25 14.37 16.97
C ASP A 403 30.58 13.39 17.95
N ASP A 404 30.95 12.11 17.86
CA ASP A 404 30.53 11.05 18.79
C ASP A 404 29.01 10.82 18.89
N SER A 405 28.26 11.23 17.86
CA SER A 405 26.80 11.09 17.81
C SER A 405 26.36 9.62 17.71
N VAL A 406 25.19 9.31 18.27
CA VAL A 406 24.66 7.95 18.37
C VAL A 406 23.35 7.79 17.61
N VAL A 407 23.22 6.68 16.90
CA VAL A 407 21.99 6.25 16.26
C VAL A 407 21.62 4.86 16.76
N ASP A 408 20.37 4.69 17.21
CA ASP A 408 19.82 3.42 17.65
C ASP A 408 18.33 3.33 17.27
N SER A 409 17.65 2.32 17.81
CA SER A 409 16.23 2.09 17.58
C SER A 409 15.48 1.92 18.89
N PHE A 410 14.17 2.12 18.85
CA PHE A 410 13.30 1.73 19.94
C PHE A 410 11.91 1.35 19.45
N ASP A 411 11.19 0.54 20.22
CA ASP A 411 9.79 0.25 19.96
C ASP A 411 8.87 1.13 20.83
N SER A 412 8.17 2.07 20.18
CA SER A 412 7.20 2.92 20.87
C SER A 412 5.89 2.24 21.28
N ASN A 413 5.57 1.04 20.76
CA ASN A 413 4.44 0.23 21.25
C ASN A 413 4.69 -0.30 22.66
N VAL A 414 5.95 -0.57 23.01
CA VAL A 414 6.35 -1.04 24.34
C VAL A 414 6.43 0.13 25.35
N GLY A 415 6.42 1.36 24.86
CA GLY A 415 6.35 2.59 25.65
C GLY A 415 7.38 3.64 25.21
N PRO A 416 7.54 4.73 26.00
CA PRO A 416 8.54 5.76 25.72
C PRO A 416 9.95 5.18 25.66
N TYR A 417 10.83 5.79 24.86
CA TYR A 417 12.23 5.41 24.73
C TYR A 417 12.92 5.21 26.11
N GLY A 418 13.41 4.00 26.37
CA GLY A 418 14.24 3.69 27.53
C GLY A 418 14.04 2.27 28.08
N GLY A 419 15.12 1.69 28.60
CA GLY A 419 15.07 0.36 29.22
C GLY A 419 15.02 -0.75 28.16
N ALA A 420 14.02 -1.63 28.23
CA ALA A 420 13.96 -2.85 27.42
C ALA A 420 13.43 -2.65 25.99
N ASN A 421 12.87 -1.48 25.67
CA ASN A 421 12.37 -1.18 24.33
C ASN A 421 13.43 -0.55 23.42
N VAL A 422 14.65 -0.31 23.91
CA VAL A 422 15.78 0.19 23.12
C VAL A 422 16.47 -0.99 22.44
N GLY A 423 16.77 -0.86 21.15
CA GLY A 423 17.35 -1.91 20.33
C GLY A 423 18.41 -1.40 19.36
N GLU A 424 19.02 -2.33 18.63
CA GLU A 424 20.13 -2.08 17.70
C GLU A 424 19.73 -2.27 16.23
N ASN A 425 18.45 -2.11 15.93
CA ASN A 425 17.84 -2.41 14.62
C ASN A 425 17.50 -1.15 13.82
N ALA A 426 18.22 -0.04 14.05
CA ALA A 426 17.95 1.20 13.33
C ALA A 426 18.12 1.02 11.82
N LEU A 427 17.25 1.58 10.99
CA LEU A 427 17.39 1.52 9.53
C LEU A 427 17.62 2.91 8.93
N LEU A 428 18.82 3.12 8.40
CA LEU A 428 19.24 4.36 7.75
C LEU A 428 19.45 4.11 6.26
N MET A 429 18.77 4.87 5.42
CA MET A 429 18.77 4.65 3.97
C MET A 429 18.99 5.96 3.21
N THR A 430 19.83 5.91 2.19
CA THR A 430 19.98 7.00 1.21
C THR A 430 19.87 6.49 -0.21
N ASN A 431 19.32 7.30 -1.12
CA ASN A 431 19.37 7.03 -2.57
C ASN A 431 20.73 7.33 -3.19
N ALA A 432 21.67 7.90 -2.42
CA ALA A 432 22.94 8.30 -2.99
C ALA A 432 23.84 7.11 -3.32
N ILE A 433 24.41 7.17 -4.52
CA ILE A 433 25.39 6.21 -5.05
C ILE A 433 26.80 6.81 -5.18
N LYS A 434 26.92 8.14 -5.01
CA LYS A 434 28.19 8.87 -5.15
C LYS A 434 29.09 8.65 -3.93
N LYS A 435 30.41 8.72 -4.14
CA LYS A 435 31.43 8.52 -3.11
C LYS A 435 31.21 9.47 -1.92
N ASP A 436 31.42 8.96 -0.72
CA ASP A 436 31.38 9.71 0.54
C ASP A 436 30.05 10.46 0.78
N LYS A 437 28.92 9.91 0.33
CA LYS A 437 27.58 10.47 0.59
C LYS A 437 26.98 10.00 1.92
N VAL A 438 27.51 8.91 2.49
CA VAL A 438 27.35 8.58 3.90
C VAL A 438 28.70 8.78 4.58
N LYS A 439 28.77 9.72 5.54
CA LYS A 439 29.98 10.00 6.31
C LYS A 439 29.71 9.81 7.79
N ILE A 440 30.44 8.91 8.41
CA ILE A 440 30.37 8.65 9.85
C ILE A 440 31.79 8.82 10.41
N LYS A 441 31.96 9.69 11.41
CA LYS A 441 33.27 10.13 11.90
C LYS A 441 33.40 10.02 13.41
N ASP A 442 34.63 10.21 13.87
CA ASP A 442 35.01 10.28 15.29
C ASP A 442 34.67 8.98 15.99
N ARG A 443 34.01 8.98 17.15
CA ARG A 443 33.52 7.75 17.82
C ARG A 443 32.03 7.55 17.61
N SER A 444 31.46 8.11 16.54
CA SER A 444 30.03 7.99 16.25
C SER A 444 29.63 6.55 15.97
N VAL A 445 28.45 6.16 16.43
CA VAL A 445 27.95 4.77 16.37
C VAL A 445 26.58 4.72 15.71
N VAL A 446 26.43 3.80 14.77
CA VAL A 446 25.11 3.39 14.24
C VAL A 446 24.83 1.96 14.69
N ASN A 447 23.91 1.82 15.65
CA ASN A 447 23.33 0.55 16.09
C ASN A 447 22.18 0.18 15.16
N GLY A 448 22.55 -0.32 13.98
CA GLY A 448 21.60 -0.70 12.93
C GLY A 448 22.22 -0.74 11.54
N ASP A 449 21.35 -0.92 10.55
CA ASP A 449 21.69 -1.07 9.14
C ASP A 449 21.80 0.29 8.44
N VAL A 450 22.76 0.37 7.51
CA VAL A 450 22.96 1.54 6.64
C VAL A 450 22.93 1.09 5.20
N LEU A 451 21.90 1.50 4.47
CA LEU A 451 21.69 1.17 3.07
C LEU A 451 21.92 2.40 2.18
N VAL A 452 22.62 2.20 1.07
CA VAL A 452 22.92 3.25 0.07
C VAL A 452 22.20 2.99 -1.24
N GLY A 453 22.24 3.93 -2.18
CA GLY A 453 21.42 3.83 -3.40
C GLY A 453 21.67 2.55 -4.19
N PRO A 454 20.68 2.11 -5.00
CA PRO A 454 20.81 0.87 -5.77
C PRO A 454 22.01 0.86 -6.70
N GLY A 455 22.61 -0.32 -6.89
CA GLY A 455 23.82 -0.47 -7.69
C GLY A 455 25.09 0.12 -7.06
N ALA A 456 24.97 0.91 -5.98
CA ALA A 456 26.14 1.47 -5.32
C ALA A 456 26.97 0.41 -4.60
N SER A 457 28.28 0.60 -4.60
CA SER A 457 29.17 -0.12 -3.67
C SER A 457 29.06 0.54 -2.29
N PRO A 458 28.55 -0.16 -1.26
CA PRO A 458 28.44 0.41 0.09
C PRO A 458 29.79 0.85 0.63
N LEU A 459 30.88 0.15 0.29
CA LEU A 459 32.25 0.48 0.68
C LEU A 459 32.77 1.80 0.07
N ARG A 460 32.18 2.27 -1.03
CA ARG A 460 32.55 3.54 -1.69
C ARG A 460 31.69 4.70 -1.22
N VAL A 461 30.41 4.46 -0.97
CA VAL A 461 29.46 5.49 -0.55
C VAL A 461 29.57 5.78 0.95
N ILE A 462 29.75 4.73 1.74
CA ILE A 462 29.88 4.79 3.19
C ILE A 462 31.34 4.96 3.55
N LYS A 463 31.66 6.15 4.04
CA LYS A 463 32.97 6.48 4.58
C LYS A 463 32.91 6.52 6.10
N LEU A 464 33.60 5.57 6.72
CA LEU A 464 33.90 5.58 8.15
C LEU A 464 35.29 6.23 8.34
N GLU A 465 35.38 7.26 9.17
CA GLU A 465 36.64 7.91 9.55
C GLU A 465 36.87 7.78 11.07
N HIS A 466 38.13 7.73 11.49
CA HIS A 466 38.51 7.53 12.89
C HIS A 466 37.95 6.22 13.48
N ASP A 467 37.29 6.29 14.64
CA ASP A 467 36.80 5.14 15.41
C ASP A 467 35.29 4.89 15.17
N ALA A 468 34.75 5.41 14.06
CA ALA A 468 33.33 5.31 13.72
C ALA A 468 32.91 3.86 13.43
N VAL A 469 31.72 3.48 13.92
CA VAL A 469 31.21 2.11 13.81
C VAL A 469 29.79 2.07 13.26
N VAL A 470 29.53 1.08 12.41
CA VAL A 470 28.17 0.63 12.05
C VAL A 470 28.07 -0.82 12.51
N ASN A 471 27.19 -1.10 13.47
CA ASN A 471 27.03 -2.43 14.08
C ASN A 471 26.12 -3.37 13.27
N GLY A 472 25.32 -2.83 12.34
CA GLY A 472 24.52 -3.61 11.40
C GLY A 472 25.14 -3.73 10.00
N THR A 473 24.30 -4.13 9.06
CA THR A 473 24.62 -4.36 7.66
C THR A 473 24.86 -3.05 6.93
N ARG A 474 25.95 -3.00 6.15
CA ARG A 474 26.21 -1.94 5.17
C ARG A 474 25.86 -2.47 3.78
N GLY A 475 24.67 -2.13 3.32
CA GLY A 475 24.07 -2.70 2.12
C GLY A 475 23.80 -1.67 1.03
N ALA A 476 23.38 -2.15 -0.13
CA ALA A 476 22.78 -1.33 -1.17
C ALA A 476 21.27 -1.61 -1.19
N LEU A 477 20.49 -0.57 -1.41
CA LEU A 477 19.06 -0.68 -1.65
C LEU A 477 18.82 -1.47 -2.93
N PHE A 478 17.70 -2.17 -2.97
CA PHE A 478 17.27 -2.86 -4.18
C PHE A 478 16.78 -1.86 -5.26
N ARG A 479 16.07 -0.81 -4.85
CA ARG A 479 15.53 0.29 -5.67
C ARG A 479 15.60 1.62 -4.89
N PRO A 480 15.57 2.80 -5.53
CA PRO A 480 15.65 4.06 -4.81
C PRO A 480 14.37 4.25 -3.98
N ASN A 481 14.52 4.86 -2.82
CA ASN A 481 13.40 5.18 -1.94
C ASN A 481 12.65 6.42 -2.44
N SER A 482 11.32 6.37 -2.47
CA SER A 482 10.47 7.54 -2.76
C SER A 482 10.55 8.57 -1.61
N VAL A 483 10.64 9.86 -1.91
CA VAL A 483 10.55 10.93 -0.90
C VAL A 483 9.44 11.88 -1.35
N PRO A 484 8.17 11.61 -1.01
CA PRO A 484 7.05 12.29 -1.63
C PRO A 484 6.87 13.69 -1.08
N VAL A 485 6.40 14.57 -1.95
CA VAL A 485 6.04 15.95 -1.63
C VAL A 485 4.62 15.95 -1.06
N VAL A 486 4.42 16.57 0.11
CA VAL A 486 3.09 16.66 0.72
C VAL A 486 2.46 18.02 0.46
N ALA A 487 1.30 18.02 -0.19
CA ALA A 487 0.47 19.20 -0.32
C ALA A 487 0.01 19.72 1.07
N PRO A 488 0.00 21.04 1.29
CA PRO A 488 -0.53 21.60 2.53
C PRO A 488 -2.06 21.46 2.60
N PRO A 489 -2.65 21.25 3.79
CA PRO A 489 -4.10 21.13 3.96
C PRO A 489 -4.78 22.46 3.66
N ILE A 490 -5.98 22.40 3.09
CA ILE A 490 -6.83 23.59 2.90
C ILE A 490 -7.46 23.93 4.25
N LEU A 491 -6.87 24.90 4.94
CA LEU A 491 -7.45 25.52 6.13
C LEU A 491 -7.98 26.91 5.81
N GLY A 492 -8.81 27.45 6.70
CA GLY A 492 -9.44 28.77 6.58
C GLY A 492 -8.46 29.95 6.47
N LEU A 493 -8.92 31.15 6.84
CA LEU A 493 -8.07 32.34 6.80
C LEU A 493 -6.88 32.19 7.75
N THR A 494 -5.76 32.81 7.39
CA THR A 494 -4.57 32.84 8.26
C THR A 494 -4.78 33.81 9.42
N ASP A 495 -4.37 33.40 10.61
CA ASP A 495 -4.31 34.24 11.82
C ASP A 495 -3.09 35.18 11.84
N GLY A 496 -2.32 35.23 10.74
CA GLY A 496 -1.08 36.00 10.69
C GLY A 496 0.00 35.38 11.58
N ASP A 497 0.86 36.20 12.17
CA ASP A 497 1.92 35.72 13.07
C ASP A 497 1.34 35.42 14.45
N VAL A 498 1.49 34.18 14.92
CA VAL A 498 1.09 33.72 16.25
C VAL A 498 2.34 33.62 17.12
N GLU A 499 2.45 34.52 18.11
CA GLU A 499 3.53 34.52 19.10
C GLU A 499 2.97 34.22 20.49
N LEU A 500 3.37 33.09 21.07
CA LEU A 500 3.00 32.67 22.41
C LEU A 500 4.21 32.79 23.33
N LYS A 501 4.05 33.53 24.45
CA LYS A 501 5.13 33.81 25.40
C LYS A 501 4.71 33.44 26.80
N GLY A 502 5.49 32.55 27.43
CA GLY A 502 5.27 32.08 28.80
C GLY A 502 3.88 31.47 29.05
N GLY A 503 3.71 30.90 30.25
CA GLY A 503 2.45 30.31 30.67
C GLY A 503 2.03 29.06 29.87
N GLU A 504 0.76 28.70 30.03
CA GLU A 504 0.14 27.55 29.38
C GLU A 504 -0.94 28.01 28.40
N HIS A 505 -0.94 27.43 27.21
CA HIS A 505 -1.91 27.71 26.15
C HIS A 505 -2.51 26.39 25.68
N THR A 506 -3.76 26.40 25.24
CA THR A 506 -4.40 25.20 24.68
C THR A 506 -4.88 25.50 23.27
N ILE A 507 -4.52 24.62 22.33
CA ILE A 507 -5.05 24.61 20.97
C ILE A 507 -5.95 23.39 20.86
N SER A 508 -7.24 23.62 20.65
CA SER A 508 -8.28 22.57 20.60
C SER A 508 -8.99 22.48 19.24
N GLY A 509 -8.44 23.13 18.22
CA GLY A 509 -8.97 23.15 16.86
C GLY A 509 -7.90 23.58 15.88
N ASP A 510 -8.15 23.33 14.59
CA ASP A 510 -7.18 23.60 13.54
C ASP A 510 -6.76 25.07 13.52
N LEU A 511 -5.46 25.29 13.31
CA LEU A 511 -4.84 26.61 13.28
C LEU A 511 -4.13 26.81 11.96
N ARG A 512 -4.36 27.94 11.30
CA ARG A 512 -3.52 28.40 10.20
C ARG A 512 -2.85 29.71 10.56
N CYS A 513 -1.53 29.74 10.63
CA CYS A 513 -0.75 30.93 10.90
C CYS A 513 0.30 31.15 9.82
N LYS A 514 0.79 32.38 9.70
CA LYS A 514 1.96 32.71 8.89
C LYS A 514 3.23 32.23 9.60
N LYS A 515 3.44 32.63 10.85
CA LYS A 515 4.54 32.20 11.71
C LYS A 515 3.98 31.70 13.03
N LEU A 516 4.54 30.61 13.56
CA LEU A 516 4.25 30.16 14.93
C LEU A 516 5.53 30.30 15.75
N LYS A 517 5.50 31.10 16.81
CA LYS A 517 6.65 31.36 17.67
C LYS A 517 6.30 31.09 19.13
N LEU A 518 7.09 30.26 19.80
CA LEU A 518 6.95 29.93 21.22
C LEU A 518 8.21 30.36 21.95
N GLU A 519 8.08 31.18 23.00
CA GLU A 519 9.22 31.67 23.79
C GLU A 519 8.88 31.85 25.28
N GLU A 520 9.89 32.19 26.09
CA GLU A 520 9.73 32.45 27.52
C GLU A 520 9.13 31.28 28.34
N LYS A 521 9.55 30.03 28.05
CA LYS A 521 9.03 28.80 28.69
C LYS A 521 7.53 28.58 28.48
N CYS A 522 7.06 28.87 27.27
CA CYS A 522 5.68 28.62 26.87
C CYS A 522 5.38 27.12 26.79
N VAL A 523 4.23 26.68 27.33
CA VAL A 523 3.70 25.32 27.14
C VAL A 523 2.43 25.40 26.31
N VAL A 524 2.38 24.68 25.20
CA VAL A 524 1.19 24.56 24.34
C VAL A 524 0.65 23.15 24.46
N TYR A 525 -0.56 23.01 24.99
CA TYR A 525 -1.30 21.75 25.03
C TYR A 525 -2.17 21.60 23.77
N ILE A 526 -2.05 20.46 23.11
CA ILE A 526 -2.94 20.04 22.02
C ILE A 526 -4.08 19.23 22.61
N ALA A 527 -5.32 19.63 22.34
CA ALA A 527 -6.53 18.97 22.81
C ALA A 527 -7.37 18.46 21.63
N GLY A 528 -7.49 17.13 21.49
CA GLY A 528 -8.12 16.47 20.35
C GLY A 528 -7.18 16.31 19.16
N HIS A 529 -7.74 16.07 17.98
CA HIS A 529 -6.99 15.92 16.73
C HIS A 529 -6.87 17.27 16.05
N VAL A 530 -5.67 17.85 16.04
CA VAL A 530 -5.45 19.23 15.61
C VAL A 530 -4.48 19.28 14.43
N THR A 531 -4.85 20.02 13.40
CA THR A 531 -3.96 20.40 12.30
C THR A 531 -3.48 21.83 12.47
N ILE A 532 -2.16 22.02 12.56
CA ILE A 532 -1.53 23.34 12.53
C ILE A 532 -0.83 23.53 11.19
N ARG A 533 -1.23 24.54 10.42
CA ARG A 533 -0.55 24.96 9.18
C ARG A 533 0.18 26.28 9.40
N CYS A 534 1.50 26.26 9.28
CA CYS A 534 2.37 27.41 9.31
C CYS A 534 2.89 27.74 7.90
N ASP A 535 2.44 28.85 7.33
CA ASP A 535 2.76 29.27 5.95
C ASP A 535 4.19 29.83 5.79
N ASP A 536 4.96 29.99 6.88
CA ASP A 536 6.37 30.41 6.89
C ASP A 536 7.23 29.47 7.74
N LYS A 537 7.34 29.69 9.06
CA LYS A 537 8.24 28.96 9.96
C LYS A 537 7.70 28.75 11.38
N LEU A 538 8.13 27.66 12.01
CA LEU A 538 7.95 27.39 13.44
C LEU A 538 9.26 27.69 14.18
N GLU A 539 9.21 28.55 15.18
CA GLU A 539 10.35 28.85 16.06
C GLU A 539 10.00 28.59 17.52
N MET A 540 10.75 27.72 18.19
CA MET A 540 10.62 27.45 19.62
C MET A 540 11.92 27.83 20.33
N LYS A 541 11.80 28.61 21.42
CA LYS A 541 12.92 29.09 22.25
C LYS A 541 12.62 28.98 23.74
N ASP A 542 13.67 29.12 24.55
CA ASP A 542 13.60 29.31 26.00
C ASP A 542 12.83 28.19 26.72
N ARG A 543 13.12 26.92 26.40
CA ARG A 543 12.49 25.74 27.00
C ARG A 543 10.98 25.64 26.78
N SER A 544 10.50 26.13 25.64
CA SER A 544 9.10 26.02 25.28
C SER A 544 8.75 24.60 24.83
N ARG A 545 7.51 24.17 25.07
CA ARG A 545 7.06 22.79 24.87
C ARG A 545 5.72 22.74 24.12
N ILE A 546 5.57 21.75 23.25
CA ILE A 546 4.28 21.33 22.68
C ILE A 546 3.99 19.93 23.23
N GLU A 547 2.88 19.78 23.95
CA GLU A 547 2.49 18.55 24.64
C GLU A 547 1.06 18.15 24.25
N LEU A 548 0.78 16.84 24.16
CA LEU A 548 -0.56 16.34 23.85
C LEU A 548 -1.33 15.96 25.10
N LEU A 549 -2.59 16.36 25.18
CA LEU A 549 -3.52 15.82 26.17
C LEU A 549 -3.90 14.37 25.81
N PRO A 550 -4.47 13.59 26.75
CA PRO A 550 -4.94 12.23 26.46
C PRO A 550 -5.84 12.17 25.23
N ALA A 551 -5.70 11.12 24.42
CA ALA A 551 -6.45 10.90 23.17
C ALA A 551 -6.35 12.06 22.14
N SER A 552 -5.23 12.79 22.14
CA SER A 552 -4.98 13.88 21.20
C SER A 552 -3.91 13.49 20.17
N SER A 553 -3.95 14.10 19.00
CA SER A 553 -2.91 13.99 17.97
C SER A 553 -2.65 15.34 17.31
N LEU A 554 -1.45 15.50 16.75
CA LEU A 554 -1.04 16.73 16.08
C LEU A 554 -0.54 16.45 14.67
N THR A 555 -1.09 17.18 13.71
CA THR A 555 -0.54 17.28 12.35
C THR A 555 -0.02 18.69 12.13
N LEU A 556 1.29 18.82 12.03
CA LEU A 556 1.98 20.10 11.86
C LEU A 556 2.50 20.24 10.43
N HIS A 557 1.90 21.12 9.64
CA HIS A 557 2.40 21.51 8.32
C HIS A 557 3.22 22.79 8.42
N VAL A 558 4.51 22.75 8.08
CA VAL A 558 5.37 23.96 8.07
C VAL A 558 5.96 24.16 6.69
N LYS A 559 5.82 25.36 6.13
CA LYS A 559 6.26 25.61 4.75
C LYS A 559 7.79 25.63 4.59
N LYS A 560 8.53 26.33 5.46
CA LYS A 560 9.97 26.56 5.25
C LYS A 560 10.86 25.89 6.29
N GLU A 561 10.83 26.38 7.52
CA GLU A 561 11.82 26.03 8.55
C GLU A 561 11.16 25.76 9.89
N ILE A 562 11.67 24.76 10.59
CA ILE A 562 11.35 24.46 11.98
C ILE A 562 12.65 24.58 12.78
N THR A 563 12.63 25.37 13.85
CA THR A 563 13.79 25.53 14.73
C THR A 563 13.38 25.36 16.18
N LEU A 564 14.04 24.43 16.88
CA LEU A 564 13.98 24.29 18.33
C LEU A 564 15.34 24.70 18.92
N ASP A 565 15.34 25.69 19.82
CA ASP A 565 16.56 26.25 20.41
C ASP A 565 16.38 26.37 21.93
N ASP A 566 17.39 25.95 22.69
CA ASP A 566 17.43 25.94 24.17
C ASP A 566 16.35 25.06 24.83
N ARG A 567 16.59 23.75 24.87
CA ARG A 567 15.79 22.75 25.60
C ARG A 567 14.30 22.79 25.29
N CYS A 568 13.95 23.08 24.05
CA CYS A 568 12.56 23.03 23.59
C CYS A 568 12.16 21.57 23.31
N SER A 569 10.87 21.25 23.44
CA SER A 569 10.41 19.90 23.14
C SER A 569 9.07 19.84 22.42
N ILE A 570 8.91 18.84 21.55
CA ILE A 570 7.64 18.47 20.91
C ILE A 570 7.35 17.01 21.25
N ASN A 571 6.17 16.76 21.84
CA ASN A 571 5.61 15.42 22.09
C ASN A 571 6.44 14.48 22.99
N MET A 572 7.33 15.04 23.81
CA MET A 572 8.07 14.21 24.77
C MET A 572 7.21 13.69 25.93
N ASN A 573 6.00 14.21 26.10
CA ASN A 573 5.10 13.78 27.17
C ASN A 573 4.38 12.46 26.88
N THR A 574 4.26 12.06 25.61
CA THR A 574 3.65 10.78 25.22
C THR A 574 4.70 9.70 25.00
N GLY A 575 5.89 10.08 24.48
CA GLY A 575 6.91 9.13 24.03
C GLY A 575 6.50 8.30 22.82
N ASN A 576 5.36 8.61 22.18
CA ASN A 576 4.84 7.92 21.02
C ASN A 576 4.90 8.86 19.79
N PRO A 577 5.81 8.64 18.83
CA PRO A 577 5.98 9.48 17.66
C PRO A 577 4.81 9.36 16.66
N GLN A 578 3.98 8.31 16.74
CA GLN A 578 2.82 8.11 15.86
C GLN A 578 1.70 9.14 16.10
N LEU A 579 1.67 9.75 17.29
CA LEU A 579 0.69 10.78 17.64
C LEU A 579 1.00 12.15 17.04
N VAL A 580 2.20 12.36 16.49
CA VAL A 580 2.62 13.63 15.89
C VAL A 580 3.22 13.42 14.52
N SER A 581 2.58 14.04 13.53
CA SER A 581 3.07 14.11 12.17
C SER A 581 3.58 15.51 11.85
N ILE A 582 4.82 15.63 11.39
CA ILE A 582 5.38 16.90 10.93
C ILE A 582 5.61 16.81 9.42
N ARG A 583 4.93 17.69 8.67
CA ARG A 583 4.95 17.68 7.22
C ARG A 583 5.49 19.00 6.68
N ARG A 584 6.51 18.93 5.83
CA ARG A 584 7.06 20.12 5.17
C ARG A 584 6.45 20.31 3.79
N SER A 585 5.54 21.27 3.69
CA SER A 585 4.70 21.48 2.52
C SER A 585 5.20 22.53 1.52
N SER A 586 6.52 22.71 1.33
CA SER A 586 6.99 23.54 0.20
C SER A 586 7.20 22.72 -1.07
N LEU A 587 6.41 23.05 -2.09
CA LEU A 587 6.60 22.65 -3.47
C LEU A 587 8.01 23.10 -3.92
N GLY A 588 8.93 22.14 -4.11
CA GLY A 588 10.23 22.36 -4.77
C GLY A 588 11.34 23.10 -4.01
N LYS A 589 11.07 23.85 -2.95
CA LYS A 589 12.11 24.66 -2.25
C LYS A 589 12.93 23.84 -1.26
N LYS A 590 14.19 24.21 -1.01
CA LYS A 590 15.00 23.65 0.10
C LYS A 590 14.45 24.14 1.44
N GLY A 591 14.40 23.26 2.42
CA GLY A 591 13.90 23.56 3.77
C GLY A 591 14.72 22.85 4.82
N LYS A 592 14.51 23.20 6.08
CA LYS A 592 15.36 22.74 7.18
C LYS A 592 14.56 22.54 8.46
N ILE A 593 14.88 21.48 9.18
CA ILE A 593 14.47 21.26 10.55
C ILE A 593 15.75 21.24 11.38
N GLU A 594 15.89 22.17 12.30
CA GLU A 594 17.07 22.30 13.17
C GLU A 594 16.68 22.09 14.62
N ILE A 595 17.23 21.05 15.24
CA ILE A 595 17.07 20.72 16.65
C ILE A 595 18.41 20.99 17.34
N LYS A 596 18.45 22.01 18.21
CA LYS A 596 19.70 22.45 18.85
C LYS A 596 19.55 22.79 20.33
N LYS A 597 20.69 22.81 20.99
CA LYS A 597 20.90 23.06 22.43
C LYS A 597 20.01 22.20 23.32
N LYS A 598 20.21 20.88 23.27
CA LYS A 598 19.49 19.88 24.09
C LYS A 598 17.97 19.90 23.90
N SER A 599 17.54 20.21 22.68
CA SER A 599 16.11 20.18 22.32
C SER A 599 15.71 18.80 21.82
N GLN A 600 14.42 18.48 21.86
CA GLN A 600 13.93 17.12 21.59
C GLN A 600 12.65 17.14 20.72
N ILE A 601 12.54 16.22 19.77
CA ILE A 601 11.31 15.99 19.01
C ILE A 601 10.98 14.50 19.01
N CYS A 602 9.74 14.14 19.37
CA CYS A 602 9.19 12.80 19.21
C CYS A 602 8.06 12.82 18.17
N ALA A 603 8.34 12.44 16.93
CA ALA A 603 7.38 12.55 15.82
C ALA A 603 7.84 11.72 14.61
N TRP A 604 6.92 11.40 13.70
CA TRP A 604 7.31 11.08 12.34
C TRP A 604 7.31 12.34 11.46
N ILE A 605 8.33 12.47 10.61
CA ILE A 605 8.60 13.68 9.84
C ILE A 605 8.71 13.37 8.35
N GLN A 606 7.98 14.11 7.52
CA GLN A 606 8.06 14.03 6.07
C GLN A 606 8.34 15.40 5.45
N GLY A 607 9.38 15.50 4.63
CA GLY A 607 9.71 16.72 3.91
C GLY A 607 10.67 16.50 2.75
N ALA A 608 10.13 16.35 1.53
CA ALA A 608 10.94 16.38 0.32
C ALA A 608 11.83 17.62 0.26
N LYS A 609 13.10 17.49 -0.17
CA LYS A 609 14.07 18.61 -0.20
C LYS A 609 14.30 19.28 1.18
N CYS A 610 14.11 18.53 2.28
CA CYS A 610 14.37 18.99 3.64
C CYS A 610 15.64 18.39 4.23
N GLU A 611 16.47 19.22 4.86
CA GLU A 611 17.56 18.76 5.74
C GLU A 611 17.05 18.65 7.18
N LEU A 612 17.20 17.49 7.82
CA LEU A 612 17.09 17.34 9.26
C LEU A 612 18.47 17.48 9.89
N LYS A 613 18.65 18.48 10.74
CA LYS A 613 19.91 18.75 11.44
C LYS A 613 19.70 18.68 12.95
N ILE A 614 20.46 17.81 13.60
CA ILE A 614 20.45 17.59 15.05
C ILE A 614 21.84 17.96 15.58
N GLU A 615 21.89 18.86 16.57
CA GLU A 615 23.15 19.38 17.12
C GLU A 615 23.04 19.73 18.60
N ASP A 616 24.19 20.00 19.24
CA ASP A 616 24.36 20.38 20.65
C ASP A 616 23.62 19.44 21.63
N GLU A 617 23.95 18.14 21.65
CA GLU A 617 23.36 17.11 22.53
C GLU A 617 21.82 17.02 22.39
N SER A 618 21.27 17.35 21.22
CA SER A 618 19.83 17.25 20.95
C SER A 618 19.44 15.86 20.47
N GLU A 619 18.16 15.52 20.60
CA GLU A 619 17.65 14.16 20.37
C GLU A 619 16.41 14.17 19.44
N PHE A 620 16.30 13.18 18.57
CA PHE A 620 15.12 12.93 17.74
C PHE A 620 14.62 11.49 17.93
N PHE A 621 13.32 11.32 18.12
CA PHE A 621 12.64 10.04 18.29
C PHE A 621 11.58 9.87 17.22
N GLY A 622 11.65 8.83 16.40
CA GLY A 622 10.66 8.54 15.36
C GLY A 622 11.29 8.22 14.00
N SER A 623 10.61 8.62 12.93
CA SER A 623 11.04 8.38 11.55
C SER A 623 11.15 9.69 10.76
N PHE A 624 11.99 9.69 9.72
CA PHE A 624 12.22 10.87 8.88
C PHE A 624 12.36 10.50 7.41
N CYS A 625 11.63 11.20 6.56
CA CYS A 625 11.75 11.11 5.10
C CYS A 625 12.10 12.49 4.52
N GLY A 626 13.24 12.64 3.85
CA GLY A 626 13.67 13.93 3.31
C GLY A 626 14.88 13.94 2.37
N GLU A 627 15.62 15.04 2.34
CA GLU A 627 16.78 15.22 1.45
C GLU A 627 18.07 14.71 2.06
N LYS A 628 18.29 15.08 3.32
CA LYS A 628 19.55 14.92 4.00
C LYS A 628 19.30 14.86 5.51
N ILE A 629 20.14 14.11 6.20
CA ILE A 629 20.26 14.17 7.65
C ILE A 629 21.69 14.51 8.07
N LYS A 630 21.84 15.31 9.12
CA LYS A 630 23.12 15.64 9.76
C LYS A 630 23.02 15.61 11.29
N LEU A 631 23.86 14.81 11.93
CA LEU A 631 24.07 14.72 13.37
C LEU A 631 25.46 15.27 13.72
N LYS A 632 25.57 16.08 14.78
CA LYS A 632 26.84 16.63 15.30
C LYS A 632 26.72 17.02 16.78
N ASP A 633 27.86 17.37 17.39
CA ASP A 633 28.00 17.73 18.81
C ASP A 633 27.25 16.77 19.78
N ASP A 634 27.63 15.49 19.80
CA ASP A 634 27.09 14.46 20.71
C ASP A 634 25.56 14.26 20.61
N SER A 635 24.97 14.50 19.43
CA SER A 635 23.53 14.35 19.18
C SER A 635 23.08 12.89 19.08
N GLN A 636 21.78 12.64 19.31
CA GLN A 636 21.21 11.29 19.26
C GLN A 636 19.98 11.19 18.35
N LEU A 637 19.82 10.01 17.76
CA LEU A 637 18.74 9.65 16.86
C LEU A 637 18.22 8.26 17.21
N HIS A 638 16.95 8.20 17.57
CA HIS A 638 16.25 6.99 18.01
C HIS A 638 15.17 6.65 17.00
N VAL A 639 15.42 5.64 16.16
CA VAL A 639 14.51 5.23 15.09
C VAL A 639 13.38 4.38 15.67
N ASP A 640 12.13 4.80 15.45
CA ASP A 640 10.96 4.06 15.95
C ASP A 640 10.68 2.80 15.13
N MET A 641 10.45 1.70 15.84
CA MET A 641 10.24 0.33 15.35
C MET A 641 8.82 -0.16 15.61
N ALA A 642 7.92 0.69 16.09
CA ALA A 642 6.55 0.31 16.46
C ALA A 642 5.70 -0.28 15.33
N TYR A 643 6.11 -0.17 14.07
CA TYR A 643 5.48 -0.98 13.02
C TYR A 643 6.32 -2.23 12.64
N LEU A 644 7.62 -2.28 12.98
CA LEU A 644 8.54 -3.39 12.65
C LEU A 644 8.28 -4.63 13.50
N ASN A 645 7.76 -4.45 14.71
CA ASN A 645 7.19 -5.52 15.52
C ASN A 645 5.80 -5.92 15.01
N ALA A 646 5.68 -6.40 13.77
CA ALA A 646 4.54 -7.27 13.50
C ALA A 646 4.76 -8.54 14.32
N CYS A 647 3.68 -9.02 14.92
CA CYS A 647 3.70 -10.16 15.80
C CYS A 647 4.09 -11.50 15.16
N VAL A 648 4.50 -11.47 13.89
CA VAL A 648 4.90 -12.61 13.08
C VAL A 648 6.22 -12.30 12.37
N GLU A 649 7.23 -13.15 12.54
CA GLU A 649 8.44 -13.17 11.72
C GLU A 649 8.10 -13.74 10.34
N ILE A 650 8.51 -13.06 9.26
CA ILE A 650 8.35 -13.57 7.89
C ILE A 650 9.71 -14.12 7.44
N ASP A 651 9.85 -15.45 7.49
CA ASP A 651 11.01 -16.25 7.04
C ASP A 651 10.49 -17.57 6.46
N ASP A 652 9.60 -17.44 5.48
CA ASP A 652 8.81 -18.54 4.93
C ASP A 652 9.67 -19.48 4.07
N THR A 653 9.29 -20.76 4.03
CA THR A 653 9.92 -21.76 3.16
C THR A 653 9.11 -21.93 1.88
N GLU A 654 9.74 -21.69 0.73
CA GLU A 654 9.13 -21.94 -0.58
C GLU A 654 8.78 -23.43 -0.78
N GLY A 655 7.62 -23.67 -1.39
CA GLY A 655 7.21 -24.97 -1.92
C GLY A 655 7.58 -25.15 -3.40
N ALA A 656 6.95 -26.12 -4.05
CA ALA A 656 7.19 -26.46 -5.45
C ALA A 656 5.89 -26.56 -6.25
N ARG A 657 5.85 -25.83 -7.35
CA ARG A 657 4.78 -25.86 -8.34
C ARG A 657 4.97 -27.03 -9.31
N GLY A 658 3.90 -27.81 -9.48
CA GLY A 658 3.77 -28.87 -10.47
C GLY A 658 3.11 -28.41 -11.77
N ALA A 659 2.45 -29.34 -12.46
CA ALA A 659 1.85 -29.11 -13.78
C ALA A 659 0.62 -28.18 -13.74
N ASP A 660 0.44 -27.39 -14.80
CA ASP A 660 -0.71 -26.51 -14.97
C ASP A 660 -2.01 -27.33 -15.16
N ASP A 661 -3.05 -26.98 -14.43
CA ASP A 661 -4.35 -27.65 -14.39
C ASP A 661 -5.36 -26.79 -13.62
N THR A 662 -6.62 -26.79 -14.03
CA THR A 662 -7.69 -26.04 -13.33
C THR A 662 -8.26 -26.79 -12.13
N GLY A 663 -7.63 -27.89 -11.70
CA GLY A 663 -8.07 -28.67 -10.53
C GLY A 663 -9.45 -29.29 -10.74
N GLY A 664 -9.80 -29.63 -11.98
CA GLY A 664 -11.09 -30.21 -12.36
C GLY A 664 -12.24 -29.22 -12.56
N ILE A 665 -11.97 -27.90 -12.50
CA ILE A 665 -12.94 -26.87 -12.93
C ILE A 665 -12.96 -26.83 -14.46
N THR A 666 -14.09 -27.16 -15.07
CA THR A 666 -14.19 -27.32 -16.53
C THR A 666 -14.42 -26.00 -17.26
N SER A 667 -15.06 -25.02 -16.61
CA SER A 667 -15.26 -23.66 -17.14
C SER A 667 -15.66 -22.67 -16.04
N ALA A 668 -15.55 -21.38 -16.32
CA ALA A 668 -16.06 -20.33 -15.43
C ALA A 668 -17.60 -20.41 -15.26
N ASP A 669 -18.33 -20.79 -16.31
CA ASP A 669 -19.79 -20.91 -16.29
C ASP A 669 -20.29 -22.03 -15.37
N THR A 670 -19.58 -23.16 -15.35
CA THR A 670 -19.91 -24.31 -14.49
C THR A 670 -19.51 -24.03 -13.04
N PHE A 671 -18.35 -23.41 -12.81
CA PHE A 671 -17.94 -22.99 -11.47
C PHE A 671 -18.87 -21.92 -10.88
N GLY A 672 -19.34 -20.98 -11.70
CA GLY A 672 -20.31 -19.97 -11.30
C GLY A 672 -21.65 -20.52 -10.80
N GLN A 673 -21.88 -21.85 -10.84
CA GLN A 673 -23.07 -22.52 -10.29
C GLN A 673 -22.85 -23.03 -8.85
N TRP A 674 -21.61 -23.10 -8.37
CA TRP A 674 -21.25 -23.78 -7.12
C TRP A 674 -21.83 -23.12 -5.87
N TYR A 675 -21.85 -21.79 -5.84
CA TYR A 675 -22.18 -20.99 -4.66
C TYR A 675 -23.38 -20.07 -4.87
N ARG A 676 -24.29 -20.46 -5.77
CA ARG A 676 -25.61 -19.85 -5.96
C ARG A 676 -26.66 -20.91 -6.31
N ASP A 677 -27.92 -20.59 -6.10
CA ASP A 677 -29.00 -21.52 -6.45
C ASP A 677 -29.33 -21.41 -7.94
N VAL A 678 -29.19 -22.51 -8.68
CA VAL A 678 -29.46 -22.55 -10.12
C VAL A 678 -30.52 -23.60 -10.42
N LEU A 679 -31.63 -23.16 -11.01
CA LEU A 679 -32.77 -24.02 -11.30
C LEU A 679 -32.39 -25.22 -12.17
N GLY A 680 -32.69 -26.42 -11.67
CA GLY A 680 -32.40 -27.68 -12.37
C GLY A 680 -30.96 -28.15 -12.26
N VAL A 681 -30.08 -27.38 -11.60
CA VAL A 681 -28.67 -27.72 -11.39
C VAL A 681 -28.43 -28.18 -9.96
N ASN A 682 -28.86 -27.40 -8.96
CA ASN A 682 -28.63 -27.70 -7.55
C ASN A 682 -29.88 -27.47 -6.67
N GLN A 683 -29.82 -27.97 -5.43
CA GLN A 683 -30.78 -27.68 -4.36
C GLN A 683 -30.04 -27.30 -3.08
N SER A 684 -30.55 -26.35 -2.32
CA SER A 684 -29.85 -25.84 -1.12
C SER A 684 -30.55 -26.21 0.19
N ALA A 685 -29.78 -26.33 1.27
CA ALA A 685 -30.29 -26.38 2.64
C ALA A 685 -29.37 -25.63 3.61
N VAL A 686 -29.94 -24.95 4.59
CA VAL A 686 -29.17 -24.38 5.71
C VAL A 686 -28.57 -25.52 6.53
N HIS A 687 -27.31 -25.36 6.90
CA HIS A 687 -26.59 -26.25 7.80
C HIS A 687 -25.81 -25.42 8.81
N VAL A 688 -25.85 -25.82 10.09
CA VAL A 688 -25.16 -25.12 11.18
C VAL A 688 -24.05 -26.02 11.69
N ILE A 689 -22.85 -25.47 11.80
CA ILE A 689 -21.73 -26.11 12.53
C ILE A 689 -21.57 -25.43 13.89
N THR A 690 -21.24 -26.22 14.91
CA THR A 690 -21.04 -25.73 16.27
C THR A 690 -19.57 -25.93 16.66
N LEU A 691 -18.80 -24.84 16.71
CA LEU A 691 -17.43 -24.89 17.21
C LEU A 691 -17.46 -24.89 18.73
N THR A 692 -16.63 -25.72 19.36
CA THR A 692 -16.52 -25.82 20.82
C THR A 692 -15.19 -25.24 21.28
N ARG A 693 -15.20 -24.42 22.33
CA ARG A 693 -14.00 -23.80 22.88
C ARG A 693 -13.23 -24.78 23.79
N GLY A 694 -11.96 -24.99 23.51
CA GLY A 694 -11.03 -25.74 24.33
C GLY A 694 -10.54 -24.95 25.55
N GLY A 695 -9.88 -25.64 26.48
CA GLY A 695 -9.27 -25.02 27.68
C GLY A 695 -8.09 -24.09 27.38
N ASP A 696 -7.50 -24.22 26.20
CA ASP A 696 -6.49 -23.33 25.62
C ASP A 696 -7.09 -22.07 24.95
N GLY A 697 -8.43 -22.03 24.84
CA GLY A 697 -9.16 -20.92 24.27
C GLY A 697 -9.40 -20.98 22.76
N VAL A 698 -9.02 -22.09 22.12
CA VAL A 698 -9.24 -22.35 20.69
C VAL A 698 -10.63 -22.94 20.47
N TYR A 699 -11.38 -22.42 19.51
CA TYR A 699 -12.63 -22.98 19.02
C TYR A 699 -12.35 -24.03 17.95
N GLU A 700 -12.95 -25.21 18.08
CA GLU A 700 -12.72 -26.34 17.18
C GLU A 700 -14.04 -26.95 16.70
N TYR A 701 -14.09 -27.25 15.40
CA TYR A 701 -15.04 -28.18 14.80
C TYR A 701 -14.23 -29.17 13.97
N LEU A 702 -14.20 -30.44 14.39
CA LEU A 702 -13.36 -31.48 13.79
C LEU A 702 -14.25 -32.63 13.28
N SER A 703 -14.47 -32.72 11.97
CA SER A 703 -15.29 -33.77 11.36
C SER A 703 -14.53 -34.50 10.24
N ASP A 704 -14.43 -35.83 10.38
CA ASP A 704 -13.86 -36.73 9.36
C ASP A 704 -14.94 -37.40 8.49
N ASP A 705 -16.21 -37.11 8.80
CA ASP A 705 -17.40 -37.70 8.19
C ASP A 705 -18.42 -36.59 7.88
N PHE A 706 -17.96 -35.50 7.24
CA PHE A 706 -18.77 -34.32 6.98
C PHE A 706 -19.72 -34.53 5.78
N TYR A 707 -20.86 -35.15 6.03
CA TYR A 707 -21.92 -35.38 5.04
C TYR A 707 -23.26 -34.77 5.49
N PRO A 708 -23.38 -33.42 5.47
CA PRO A 708 -24.50 -32.71 6.11
C PRO A 708 -25.88 -32.93 5.47
N ILE A 709 -25.91 -33.55 4.28
CA ILE A 709 -27.11 -33.75 3.46
C ILE A 709 -27.30 -35.20 3.01
N ASP A 710 -26.73 -36.17 3.72
CA ASP A 710 -27.03 -37.59 3.48
C ASP A 710 -28.55 -37.85 3.51
N ASP A 711 -29.02 -38.60 2.51
CA ASP A 711 -30.43 -38.96 2.29
C ASP A 711 -31.38 -37.75 2.13
N ARG A 712 -30.85 -36.54 1.86
CA ARG A 712 -31.61 -35.30 1.69
C ARG A 712 -31.41 -34.72 0.29
N LEU A 713 -32.23 -33.71 -0.06
CA LEU A 713 -32.14 -32.95 -1.31
C LEU A 713 -32.22 -33.84 -2.56
N LEU A 714 -31.18 -33.89 -3.41
CA LEU A 714 -31.12 -34.75 -4.60
C LEU A 714 -30.82 -36.22 -4.26
N GLY A 715 -30.45 -36.50 -3.00
CA GLY A 715 -30.13 -37.82 -2.46
C GLY A 715 -28.73 -38.31 -2.83
N ASN A 716 -28.32 -39.44 -2.28
CA ASN A 716 -26.94 -39.95 -2.43
C ASN A 716 -26.65 -40.59 -3.81
N GLU A 717 -27.60 -40.55 -4.74
CA GLU A 717 -27.49 -41.08 -6.12
C GLU A 717 -26.97 -42.53 -6.24
N GLY A 718 -27.24 -43.35 -5.23
CA GLY A 718 -26.86 -44.77 -5.17
C GLY A 718 -25.52 -45.05 -4.48
N ASP A 719 -24.81 -44.01 -4.04
CA ASP A 719 -23.62 -44.11 -3.20
C ASP A 719 -24.02 -44.14 -1.69
N PRO A 720 -23.14 -44.62 -0.78
CA PRO A 720 -23.45 -44.63 0.66
C PRO A 720 -23.64 -43.24 1.27
N HIS A 721 -22.96 -42.23 0.72
CA HIS A 721 -23.00 -40.84 1.16
C HIS A 721 -23.27 -39.89 -0.01
N ASN A 722 -23.73 -38.68 0.28
CA ASN A 722 -23.79 -37.60 -0.70
C ASN A 722 -22.38 -36.98 -0.88
N ASN A 723 -21.77 -37.23 -2.04
CA ASN A 723 -20.38 -36.83 -2.32
C ASN A 723 -20.26 -35.61 -3.27
N HIS A 724 -21.37 -34.94 -3.59
CA HIS A 724 -21.36 -33.87 -4.60
C HIS A 724 -22.11 -32.66 -4.07
N PHE A 725 -21.43 -31.90 -3.21
CA PHE A 725 -22.04 -30.72 -2.60
C PHE A 725 -21.03 -29.61 -2.36
N THR A 726 -21.53 -28.39 -2.21
CA THR A 726 -20.76 -27.25 -1.71
C THR A 726 -21.28 -26.81 -0.36
N TYR A 727 -20.42 -26.20 0.44
CA TYR A 727 -20.79 -25.55 1.70
C TYR A 727 -20.19 -24.14 1.74
N THR A 728 -21.01 -23.14 2.06
CA THR A 728 -20.59 -21.74 2.19
C THR A 728 -20.95 -21.20 3.55
N LEU A 729 -20.07 -20.38 4.12
CA LEU A 729 -20.28 -19.70 5.38
C LEU A 729 -19.63 -18.31 5.31
N GLY A 730 -20.40 -17.27 5.64
CA GLY A 730 -19.88 -15.91 5.85
C GLY A 730 -19.98 -15.55 7.32
N ALA A 731 -18.94 -14.92 7.88
CA ALA A 731 -18.91 -14.46 9.26
C ALA A 731 -18.17 -13.12 9.39
N SER A 732 -18.41 -12.40 10.48
CA SER A 732 -17.56 -11.30 10.93
C SER A 732 -16.79 -11.68 12.19
N PHE A 733 -15.69 -10.99 12.43
CA PHE A 733 -14.90 -11.14 13.65
C PHE A 733 -14.24 -9.82 14.05
N PRO A 734 -14.06 -9.55 15.35
CA PRO A 734 -13.24 -8.45 15.81
C PRO A 734 -11.76 -8.84 15.70
N TYR A 735 -10.95 -7.91 15.20
CA TYR A 735 -9.50 -8.01 15.11
C TYR A 735 -8.85 -6.94 15.97
N THR A 736 -7.82 -7.35 16.70
CA THR A 736 -6.86 -6.48 17.37
C THR A 736 -5.51 -6.88 16.86
N GLU A 737 -4.75 -5.89 16.39
CA GLU A 737 -3.39 -6.11 15.90
C GLU A 737 -2.59 -6.85 16.97
N CYS A 738 -1.76 -7.81 16.55
CA CYS A 738 -0.83 -8.49 17.45
C CYS A 738 -1.52 -9.35 18.53
N SER A 739 -2.79 -9.69 18.34
CA SER A 739 -3.53 -10.55 19.27
C SER A 739 -3.20 -12.04 19.12
N GLY A 740 -2.39 -12.42 18.12
CA GLY A 740 -2.13 -13.81 17.77
C GLY A 740 -3.36 -14.52 17.20
N GLY A 741 -4.24 -13.75 16.55
CA GLY A 741 -5.46 -14.26 15.91
C GLY A 741 -5.11 -15.21 14.77
N PHE A 742 -5.72 -16.38 14.69
CA PHE A 742 -5.45 -17.33 13.62
C PHE A 742 -6.71 -18.04 13.11
N ILE A 743 -6.64 -18.52 11.88
CA ILE A 743 -7.58 -19.49 11.31
C ILE A 743 -6.76 -20.66 10.77
N GLU A 744 -7.20 -21.87 11.03
CA GLU A 744 -6.60 -23.10 10.52
C GLU A 744 -7.70 -23.99 9.95
N PHE A 745 -7.48 -24.48 8.74
CA PHE A 745 -8.42 -25.39 8.09
C PHE A 745 -7.71 -26.62 7.53
N GLU A 746 -8.31 -27.77 7.75
CA GLU A 746 -7.92 -29.03 7.13
C GLU A 746 -9.12 -29.65 6.42
N GLY A 747 -8.96 -29.96 5.14
CA GLY A 747 -10.01 -30.62 4.37
C GLY A 747 -9.53 -31.15 3.02
N GLY A 748 -10.39 -31.94 2.39
CA GLY A 748 -10.16 -32.53 1.08
C GLY A 748 -10.87 -31.80 -0.06
N ASP A 749 -10.59 -32.24 -1.28
CA ASP A 749 -11.15 -31.71 -2.52
C ASP A 749 -10.98 -30.19 -2.71
N GLY A 750 -11.97 -29.37 -2.38
CA GLY A 750 -11.92 -27.92 -2.63
C GLY A 750 -12.23 -27.09 -1.38
N PHE A 751 -11.34 -26.17 -1.04
CA PHE A 751 -11.57 -25.17 -0.01
C PHE A 751 -10.89 -23.84 -0.33
N TRP A 752 -11.62 -22.74 -0.09
CA TRP A 752 -11.13 -21.38 -0.21
C TRP A 752 -11.61 -20.54 0.97
N LEU A 753 -10.70 -19.76 1.55
CA LEU A 753 -11.01 -18.80 2.61
C LEU A 753 -10.66 -17.40 2.13
N PHE A 754 -11.59 -16.47 2.28
CA PHE A 754 -11.39 -15.07 1.99
C PHE A 754 -11.50 -14.24 3.28
N VAL A 755 -10.59 -13.29 3.48
CA VAL A 755 -10.71 -12.24 4.52
C VAL A 755 -10.78 -10.89 3.80
N ASP A 756 -11.80 -10.10 4.12
CA ASP A 756 -12.10 -8.81 3.46
C ASP A 756 -12.04 -8.86 1.92
N GLY A 757 -12.58 -9.94 1.35
CA GLY A 757 -12.62 -10.12 -0.10
C GLY A 757 -11.38 -10.72 -0.74
N GLN A 758 -10.30 -10.97 0.01
CA GLN A 758 -9.05 -11.54 -0.49
C GLN A 758 -8.87 -13.00 -0.13
N LEU A 759 -8.44 -13.82 -1.08
CA LEU A 759 -8.11 -15.22 -0.88
C LEU A 759 -6.89 -15.33 0.04
N VAL A 760 -7.04 -16.00 1.18
CA VAL A 760 -5.98 -16.19 2.19
C VAL A 760 -5.68 -17.66 2.46
N MET A 761 -6.59 -18.57 2.07
CA MET A 761 -6.32 -20.01 1.99
C MET A 761 -6.84 -20.54 0.65
N ASP A 762 -6.03 -21.34 -0.03
CA ASP A 762 -6.37 -21.96 -1.31
C ASP A 762 -5.99 -23.43 -1.24
N ILE A 763 -7.00 -24.30 -1.13
CA ILE A 763 -6.89 -25.75 -1.16
C ILE A 763 -7.83 -26.24 -2.26
N GLY A 764 -7.59 -25.81 -3.49
CA GLY A 764 -8.32 -26.29 -4.65
C GLY A 764 -8.00 -27.75 -5.00
N GLY A 765 -8.80 -28.31 -5.90
CA GLY A 765 -8.55 -29.65 -6.46
C GLY A 765 -9.47 -30.77 -6.00
N ALA A 766 -9.02 -32.00 -6.19
CA ALA A 766 -9.82 -33.19 -5.92
C ALA A 766 -8.91 -34.24 -5.28
N GLY A 767 -8.44 -33.95 -4.07
CA GLY A 767 -7.32 -34.62 -3.41
C GLY A 767 -7.61 -35.06 -1.97
N SER A 768 -6.62 -35.70 -1.36
CA SER A 768 -6.62 -35.99 0.07
C SER A 768 -6.59 -34.72 0.91
N SER A 769 -6.92 -34.86 2.20
CA SER A 769 -6.87 -33.77 3.18
C SER A 769 -5.56 -32.99 3.13
N THR A 770 -5.66 -31.66 3.06
CA THR A 770 -4.55 -30.71 3.12
C THR A 770 -4.83 -29.69 4.21
N LEU A 771 -3.80 -29.34 4.99
CA LEU A 771 -3.86 -28.34 6.05
C LEU A 771 -3.34 -26.99 5.52
N GLN A 772 -3.97 -25.88 5.90
CA GLN A 772 -3.39 -24.54 5.83
C GLN A 772 -3.65 -23.76 7.13
N HIS A 773 -2.67 -22.95 7.50
CA HIS A 773 -2.68 -22.10 8.69
C HIS A 773 -2.51 -20.63 8.27
N LEU A 774 -3.37 -19.76 8.79
CA LEU A 774 -3.33 -18.32 8.58
C LEU A 774 -3.18 -17.65 9.94
N ASP A 775 -2.05 -16.97 10.12
CA ASP A 775 -1.91 -15.96 11.18
C ASP A 775 -2.49 -14.64 10.66
N LEU A 776 -3.44 -14.03 11.35
CA LEU A 776 -4.07 -12.79 10.89
C LEU A 776 -3.10 -11.60 10.91
N ASP A 777 -2.08 -11.63 11.78
CA ASP A 777 -1.12 -10.53 11.92
C ASP A 777 -0.20 -10.42 10.68
N ARG A 778 -0.22 -11.41 9.76
CA ARG A 778 0.48 -11.33 8.46
C ARG A 778 -0.31 -10.55 7.39
N LEU A 779 -1.59 -10.27 7.63
CA LEU A 779 -2.49 -9.63 6.66
C LEU A 779 -2.45 -8.10 6.68
N GLY A 780 -1.88 -7.47 7.71
CA GLY A 780 -1.87 -6.01 7.82
C GLY A 780 -3.26 -5.39 8.00
N LEU A 781 -4.18 -6.12 8.65
CA LEU A 781 -5.53 -5.64 8.92
C LEU A 781 -5.50 -4.43 9.86
N ALA A 782 -6.40 -3.47 9.66
CA ALA A 782 -6.60 -2.38 10.61
C ALA A 782 -7.32 -2.88 11.87
N GLU A 783 -7.16 -2.23 13.03
CA GLU A 783 -8.01 -2.58 14.19
C GLU A 783 -9.49 -2.39 13.87
N GLY A 784 -10.34 -3.38 14.19
CA GLY A 784 -11.78 -3.26 13.94
C GLY A 784 -12.48 -4.58 13.65
N GLU A 785 -13.64 -4.49 12.99
CA GLU A 785 -14.42 -5.65 12.58
C GLU A 785 -14.11 -6.00 11.12
N HIS A 786 -13.82 -7.27 10.86
CA HIS A 786 -13.49 -7.81 9.53
C HIS A 786 -14.46 -8.90 9.11
N GLU A 787 -14.46 -9.21 7.83
CA GLU A 787 -15.32 -10.22 7.22
C GLU A 787 -14.49 -11.43 6.78
N VAL A 788 -15.04 -12.63 6.98
CA VAL A 788 -14.45 -13.88 6.49
C VAL A 788 -15.50 -14.70 5.74
N PHE A 789 -15.14 -15.19 4.57
CA PHE A 789 -15.98 -16.06 3.75
C PHE A 789 -15.26 -17.37 3.44
N LEU A 790 -15.94 -18.46 3.75
CA LEU A 790 -15.47 -19.83 3.61
C LEU A 790 -16.28 -20.53 2.52
N PHE A 791 -15.57 -21.18 1.60
CA PHE A 791 -16.14 -21.93 0.49
C PHE A 791 -15.53 -23.33 0.46
N PHE A 792 -16.36 -24.36 0.63
CA PHE A 792 -15.96 -25.76 0.58
C PHE A 792 -16.71 -26.49 -0.54
N ALA A 793 -16.10 -27.50 -1.14
CA ALA A 793 -16.70 -28.37 -2.13
C ALA A 793 -16.21 -29.81 -1.98
N GLN A 794 -17.14 -30.73 -1.70
CA GLN A 794 -16.91 -32.17 -1.77
C GLN A 794 -17.22 -32.64 -3.20
N ARG A 795 -16.25 -33.26 -3.87
CA ARG A 795 -16.35 -33.65 -5.28
C ARG A 795 -16.09 -35.13 -5.53
N ARG A 796 -15.52 -35.85 -4.55
CA ARG A 796 -15.08 -37.24 -4.72
C ARG A 796 -15.77 -38.19 -3.77
N LEU A 797 -15.87 -39.43 -4.24
CA LEU A 797 -16.22 -40.59 -3.43
C LEU A 797 -15.09 -40.89 -2.44
N GLY A 798 -15.40 -41.04 -1.15
CA GLY A 798 -14.43 -41.46 -0.15
C GLY A 798 -14.67 -40.82 1.21
N GLU A 799 -13.71 -40.01 1.66
CA GLU A 799 -13.70 -39.30 2.93
C GLU A 799 -14.01 -37.81 2.70
N SER A 800 -14.90 -37.24 3.51
CA SER A 800 -15.23 -35.81 3.53
C SER A 800 -14.74 -35.22 4.85
N VAL A 801 -13.53 -34.66 4.82
CA VAL A 801 -12.87 -34.06 6.00
C VAL A 801 -13.14 -32.56 6.02
N PHE A 802 -13.67 -32.08 7.14
CA PHE A 802 -13.91 -30.67 7.43
C PHE A 802 -13.49 -30.37 8.87
N ARG A 803 -12.29 -29.82 9.04
CA ARG A 803 -11.74 -29.45 10.35
C ARG A 803 -11.38 -27.96 10.35
N LEU A 804 -12.02 -27.21 11.23
CA LEU A 804 -11.82 -25.77 11.40
C LEU A 804 -11.38 -25.48 12.84
N ARG A 805 -10.29 -24.74 12.98
CA ARG A 805 -9.75 -24.29 14.28
C ARG A 805 -9.46 -22.80 14.22
N THR A 806 -9.79 -22.07 15.28
CA THR A 806 -9.53 -20.63 15.37
C THR A 806 -9.62 -20.15 16.82
N ASN A 807 -8.93 -19.09 17.19
CA ASN A 807 -9.16 -18.38 18.46
C ASN A 807 -10.09 -17.15 18.31
N LEU A 808 -10.63 -16.92 17.12
CA LEU A 808 -11.49 -15.79 16.80
C LEU A 808 -12.94 -16.04 17.23
N GLN A 809 -13.62 -14.98 17.65
CA GLN A 809 -15.06 -15.00 17.92
C GLN A 809 -15.84 -14.72 16.63
N LEU A 810 -15.98 -15.75 15.80
CA LEU A 810 -16.73 -15.65 14.54
C LEU A 810 -18.24 -15.50 14.79
N SER A 811 -18.89 -14.58 14.08
CA SER A 811 -20.34 -14.37 14.12
C SER A 811 -20.95 -14.38 12.72
N THR A 812 -22.03 -15.15 12.53
CA THR A 812 -22.76 -15.20 11.26
C THR A 812 -23.92 -14.19 11.17
N ASP A 813 -24.09 -13.33 12.17
CA ASP A 813 -25.25 -12.43 12.26
C ASP A 813 -25.39 -11.47 11.08
N ARG A 814 -24.26 -11.01 10.51
CA ARG A 814 -24.24 -10.13 9.33
C ARG A 814 -24.54 -10.86 8.01
N PHE A 815 -24.31 -12.18 7.96
CA PHE A 815 -24.32 -12.97 6.73
C PHE A 815 -25.23 -14.19 6.81
N ARG A 816 -26.27 -14.14 7.64
CA ARG A 816 -27.18 -15.28 7.82
C ARG A 816 -27.78 -15.68 6.47
N PRO A 817 -27.50 -16.90 5.97
CA PRO A 817 -27.99 -17.30 4.67
C PRO A 817 -29.50 -17.51 4.72
N THR A 818 -30.21 -16.99 3.72
CA THR A 818 -31.62 -17.31 3.46
C THR A 818 -31.70 -18.33 2.34
N VAL A 819 -32.50 -19.39 2.54
CA VAL A 819 -32.90 -20.27 1.43
C VAL A 819 -33.94 -19.53 0.61
N THR A 820 -33.56 -19.06 -0.57
CA THR A 820 -34.46 -18.32 -1.44
C THR A 820 -35.40 -19.32 -2.14
N LEU A 821 -36.71 -19.22 -1.92
CA LEU A 821 -37.72 -19.88 -2.78
C LEU A 821 -37.81 -19.23 -4.17
N GLN A 822 -37.07 -18.13 -4.39
CA GLN A 822 -36.96 -17.38 -5.63
C GLN A 822 -35.49 -17.31 -6.04
N TYR A 823 -35.21 -17.91 -7.19
CA TYR A 823 -33.94 -18.01 -7.91
C TYR A 823 -33.07 -16.72 -7.90
N ASP A 824 -31.74 -16.86 -7.74
CA ASP A 824 -30.73 -15.78 -7.61
C ASP A 824 -29.93 -15.45 -8.89
#